data_AF-A0A9D7C6V0-F1
#
_entry.id   AF-A0A9D7C6V0-F1
#
_cell.length_a   1.000
_cell.length_b   1.000
_cell.length_c   1.000
_cell.angle_alpha   90.00
_cell.angle_beta   90.00
_cell.angle_gamma   90.00
#
_symmetry.space_group_name_H-M   'P 1'
#
loop_
_entity.id
_entity.type
_entity.pdbx_description
1 polymer ?
#
loop_
_entity_poly.entity_id
_entity_poly.type
_entity_poly.pdbx_seq_one_letter_code
_entity_poly.pdbx_strand_id
1 'polypeptide(L)'
;MSTAIIFAAVFLCNFIEAWAQSTGFLENKGQVVDQNGNRRDDILYLFEQDGFTLALGRDFFSYQLCVPELTSVSAQASDNFAEGSIIESRMLKFDRTDVKILNALKNVKIRPGDIFTDTRNFHNATGSYNNVHSYGRVTYENVYPGIDLVFYIIQQAGKEKVRLKYDFIVHGNGSEADIRLSYAGANFPFINEKDELISPLANAGFVIESKPLSYFITEKDSFYASYQTKGNIVSFAPVQGKNQRVLTIDPEITWSRYLGGVKDEFVEVIEADGTGNIYACGQTYSPMGIVTSGAYQVVKQGPSDCFITKFNQDGAVLWSTYFGGSDGDFAFGMCQDGFGGLYVCGQTNSSSGFGTDGAHQKNYGGSIDGFLAKFSTEGILSWSTYYGGLGKDQAFSCIANQSGVYVGGYTESAENIVTPGADQPNYAGAGDAFIAAFSPAGIIKFSTYLGGSDQDRAHDIHLDHFGNLMITGTTPSEDGIALGDVHQSEVGGNSDAFISKYSKTGVKKWSTYFGGLKTERGREIVPDGDGNCYVTGPTGSGLNIATPDAHQVLLNGSGPATDTVYEDAYLAKFDSTGKLLWATYFGGEHDEMGSAMKWLANGLVVIGGTTLSDSLLSTPDALQVLRGGGRDGFLAIFSEDGRLIWSTYYGGIKDENYQDGYGPAFDIYDNRHIIFGVSSYSAGLGTLNSYTPSSTSIPSSDGLFVSIDIQCLDFYEPNNDFSKATDLETINTITFLEALMNYQGDKDFYRFKKIAGFPLKIKLDNLAQNCDLVLYDSLFNPIRKSNHTGLWGEEITMNAAISGKFYLRVLSPGGGFSNTCYELSLENTDGMNKTQEMAKDEQPLLLYPNPADQFVSLEFNSLESKQTFIVLTDLSGKVVLQQSVEITEGSNIFELNTSQLSGGTYLLNFQDGIIPLQKLLIY
;
A
#
# COMPACT_ATOMS: atom_id res chain seq x y z
N MET A 1 -22.61 -36.97 -39.89
CA MET A 1 -21.66 -37.86 -39.22
C MET A 1 -21.07 -37.07 -38.06
N SER A 2 -21.67 -37.20 -36.89
CA SER A 2 -21.26 -36.53 -35.64
C SER A 2 -20.23 -37.42 -34.94
N THR A 3 -18.97 -37.02 -34.97
CA THR A 3 -17.91 -37.67 -34.21
C THR A 3 -18.12 -37.35 -32.74
N ALA A 4 -18.66 -38.31 -32.00
CA ALA A 4 -18.75 -38.25 -30.55
C ALA A 4 -17.32 -38.31 -29.97
N ILE A 5 -16.90 -37.22 -29.32
CA ILE A 5 -15.68 -37.21 -28.51
C ILE A 5 -16.04 -37.96 -27.22
N ILE A 6 -15.28 -39.02 -26.94
CA ILE A 6 -15.49 -39.94 -25.84
C ILE A 6 -15.06 -39.25 -24.53
N PHE A 7 -16.01 -39.08 -23.59
CA PHE A 7 -15.76 -38.52 -22.27
C PHE A 7 -15.01 -39.53 -21.38
N ALA A 8 -13.73 -39.28 -21.10
CA ALA A 8 -12.94 -40.05 -20.15
C ALA A 8 -12.28 -39.11 -19.11
N ALA A 9 -12.60 -39.31 -17.82
CA ALA A 9 -12.05 -38.58 -16.69
C ALA A 9 -10.57 -38.96 -16.47
N VAL A 10 -9.73 -37.99 -16.12
CA VAL A 10 -8.28 -38.19 -15.95
C VAL A 10 -7.99 -38.43 -14.46
N PHE A 11 -7.02 -39.29 -14.16
CA PHE A 11 -6.64 -39.79 -12.85
C PHE A 11 -5.14 -39.61 -12.59
N LEU A 12 -4.83 -39.11 -11.40
CA LEU A 12 -3.51 -39.17 -10.78
C LEU A 12 -3.72 -39.44 -9.29
N CYS A 13 -4.09 -40.68 -8.93
CA CYS A 13 -4.15 -41.05 -7.53
C CYS A 13 -3.60 -42.46 -7.32
N ASN A 14 -2.48 -42.55 -6.59
CA ASN A 14 -2.28 -43.72 -5.75
C ASN A 14 -3.11 -43.50 -4.49
N PHE A 15 -3.89 -44.51 -4.13
CA PHE A 15 -4.57 -44.61 -2.84
C PHE A 15 -3.58 -44.29 -1.70
N ILE A 16 -3.79 -43.16 -1.00
CA ILE A 16 -3.55 -42.88 0.42
C ILE A 16 -4.03 -41.44 0.67
N GLU A 17 -4.67 -41.20 1.82
CA GLU A 17 -5.38 -39.99 2.25
C GLU A 17 -4.51 -38.72 2.40
N ALA A 18 -3.82 -38.28 1.35
CA ALA A 18 -3.21 -36.96 1.25
C ALA A 18 -3.55 -36.36 -0.11
N TRP A 19 -4.37 -35.32 -0.13
CA TRP A 19 -4.66 -34.53 -1.33
C TRP A 19 -3.33 -34.02 -1.89
N ALA A 20 -2.85 -34.59 -3.00
CA ALA A 20 -1.61 -34.17 -3.62
C ALA A 20 -1.83 -32.80 -4.29
N GLN A 21 -1.62 -31.72 -3.55
CA GLN A 21 -1.65 -30.36 -4.10
C GLN A 21 -0.48 -30.18 -5.06
N SER A 22 -0.72 -29.67 -6.28
CA SER A 22 0.36 -29.29 -7.18
C SER A 22 0.79 -27.85 -6.90
N THR A 23 2.10 -27.62 -6.77
CA THR A 23 2.67 -26.27 -6.63
C THR A 23 2.78 -25.53 -7.97
N GLY A 24 2.39 -26.16 -9.08
CA GLY A 24 2.42 -25.61 -10.44
C GLY A 24 1.89 -26.58 -11.50
N PHE A 25 2.11 -26.29 -12.77
CA PHE A 25 1.77 -27.17 -13.90
C PHE A 25 2.75 -28.34 -13.99
N LEU A 26 2.30 -29.53 -13.61
CA LEU A 26 3.07 -30.77 -13.64
C LEU A 26 3.22 -31.28 -15.08
N GLU A 27 4.44 -31.53 -15.54
CA GLU A 27 4.72 -32.13 -16.85
C GLU A 27 4.22 -33.58 -16.96
N ASN A 28 3.56 -33.95 -18.05
CA ASN A 28 3.22 -35.34 -18.32
C ASN A 28 4.35 -36.07 -19.06
N LYS A 29 5.09 -36.92 -18.36
CA LYS A 29 6.07 -37.88 -18.92
C LYS A 29 5.45 -39.24 -19.27
N GLY A 30 4.13 -39.37 -19.13
CA GLY A 30 3.35 -40.59 -19.34
C GLY A 30 2.63 -41.10 -18.10
N GLN A 31 2.79 -40.43 -16.96
CA GLN A 31 2.19 -40.83 -15.68
C GLN A 31 0.68 -40.56 -15.58
N VAL A 32 0.12 -39.76 -16.49
CA VAL A 32 -1.31 -39.39 -16.47
C VAL A 32 -2.13 -40.49 -17.15
N VAL A 33 -3.14 -41.01 -16.45
CA VAL A 33 -4.05 -42.07 -16.94
C VAL A 33 -5.51 -41.65 -16.83
N ASP A 34 -6.44 -42.33 -17.50
CA ASP A 34 -7.88 -42.13 -17.34
C ASP A 34 -8.48 -43.03 -16.23
N GLN A 35 -9.78 -42.90 -15.98
CA GLN A 35 -10.50 -43.69 -14.97
C GLN A 35 -10.51 -45.20 -15.24
N ASN A 36 -10.14 -45.62 -16.46
CA ASN A 36 -10.02 -47.02 -16.85
C ASN A 36 -8.55 -47.49 -16.85
N GLY A 37 -7.61 -46.64 -16.43
CA GLY A 37 -6.17 -46.91 -16.41
C GLY A 37 -5.49 -46.77 -17.76
N ASN A 38 -6.15 -46.21 -18.79
CA ASN A 38 -5.52 -45.96 -20.08
C ASN A 38 -4.65 -44.71 -20.00
N ARG A 39 -3.46 -44.75 -20.60
CA ARG A 39 -2.54 -43.61 -20.64
C ARG A 39 -3.12 -42.44 -21.47
N ARG A 40 -2.94 -41.21 -20.97
CA ARG A 40 -3.42 -39.96 -21.60
C ARG A 40 -2.26 -39.11 -22.11
N ASP A 41 -1.65 -39.57 -23.19
CA ASP A 41 -0.55 -38.88 -23.88
C ASP A 41 -0.95 -37.60 -24.61
N ASP A 42 -2.26 -37.38 -24.75
CA ASP A 42 -2.83 -36.16 -25.28
C ASP A 42 -2.73 -34.97 -24.32
N ILE A 43 -2.53 -35.24 -23.02
CA ILE A 43 -2.30 -34.23 -21.98
C ILE A 43 -0.79 -34.01 -21.85
N LEU A 44 -0.36 -32.75 -21.87
CA LEU A 44 1.04 -32.34 -21.76
C LEU A 44 1.38 -31.82 -20.36
N TYR A 45 0.46 -31.07 -19.75
CA TYR A 45 0.61 -30.55 -18.40
C TYR A 45 -0.68 -30.70 -17.61
N LEU A 46 -0.54 -30.83 -16.29
CA LEU A 46 -1.66 -30.97 -15.37
C LEU A 46 -1.49 -30.03 -14.18
N PHE A 47 -2.56 -29.32 -13.85
CA PHE A 47 -2.65 -28.53 -12.62
C PHE A 47 -3.79 -29.08 -11.76
N GLU A 48 -3.53 -29.31 -10.47
CA GLU A 48 -4.47 -29.93 -9.54
C GLU A 48 -4.47 -29.19 -8.19
N GLN A 49 -5.66 -28.77 -7.75
CA GLN A 49 -5.89 -28.13 -6.47
C GLN A 49 -7.33 -28.36 -6.00
N ASP A 50 -7.51 -28.77 -4.74
CA ASP A 50 -8.82 -28.87 -4.07
C ASP A 50 -9.93 -29.60 -4.86
N GLY A 51 -9.59 -30.68 -5.55
CA GLY A 51 -10.55 -31.46 -6.35
C GLY A 51 -10.90 -30.85 -7.71
N PHE A 52 -10.26 -29.74 -8.09
CA PHE A 52 -10.24 -29.20 -9.44
C PHE A 52 -8.95 -29.60 -10.16
N THR A 53 -9.11 -29.99 -11.42
CA THR A 53 -8.02 -30.36 -12.33
C THR A 53 -8.15 -29.58 -13.63
N LEU A 54 -7.08 -28.87 -14.01
CA LEU A 54 -6.89 -28.32 -15.35
C LEU A 54 -5.88 -29.19 -16.10
N ALA A 55 -6.31 -29.80 -17.21
CA ALA A 55 -5.42 -30.52 -18.11
C ALA A 55 -5.17 -29.71 -19.38
N LEU A 56 -3.90 -29.60 -19.77
CA LEU A 56 -3.43 -28.84 -20.93
C LEU A 56 -2.94 -29.81 -22.02
N GLY A 57 -3.60 -29.83 -23.18
CA GLY A 57 -3.22 -30.62 -24.36
C GLY A 57 -2.71 -29.74 -25.51
N ARG A 58 -2.47 -30.30 -26.70
CA ARG A 58 -1.91 -29.53 -27.83
C ARG A 58 -2.88 -28.51 -28.43
N ASP A 59 -4.15 -28.88 -28.56
CA ASP A 59 -5.22 -28.12 -29.19
C ASP A 59 -6.47 -28.05 -28.31
N PHE A 60 -6.33 -28.36 -27.02
CA PHE A 60 -7.40 -28.32 -26.05
C PHE A 60 -6.86 -28.09 -24.65
N PHE A 61 -7.74 -27.64 -23.77
CA PHE A 61 -7.60 -27.78 -22.33
C PHE A 61 -8.92 -28.27 -21.74
N SER A 62 -8.91 -28.80 -20.52
CA SER A 62 -10.14 -29.30 -19.90
C SER A 62 -10.21 -28.99 -18.42
N TYR A 63 -11.39 -28.58 -17.98
CA TYR A 63 -11.74 -28.43 -16.57
C TYR A 63 -12.37 -29.73 -16.08
N GLN A 64 -11.89 -30.26 -14.95
CA GLN A 64 -12.48 -31.42 -14.30
C GLN A 64 -12.65 -31.14 -12.81
N LEU A 65 -13.85 -31.40 -12.29
CA LEU A 65 -14.19 -31.32 -10.87
C LEU A 65 -14.49 -32.72 -10.35
N CYS A 66 -13.93 -33.04 -9.19
CA CYS A 66 -14.13 -34.29 -8.47
C CYS A 66 -14.94 -34.01 -7.20
N VAL A 67 -16.16 -34.55 -7.14
CA VAL A 67 -17.06 -34.40 -6.00
C VAL A 67 -17.27 -35.76 -5.33
N PRO A 68 -16.99 -35.91 -4.03
CA PRO A 68 -17.29 -37.14 -3.31
C PRO A 68 -18.80 -37.26 -3.06
N GLU A 69 -19.40 -38.36 -3.53
CA GLU A 69 -20.77 -38.75 -3.21
C GLU A 69 -20.75 -39.86 -2.14
N LEU A 70 -21.37 -39.57 -1.00
CA LEU A 70 -21.52 -40.53 0.10
C LEU A 70 -22.73 -41.43 -0.19
N THR A 71 -22.47 -42.70 -0.49
CA THR A 71 -23.50 -43.73 -0.55
C THR A 71 -23.30 -44.73 0.58
N SER A 72 -24.28 -44.80 1.49
CA SER A 72 -24.35 -45.84 2.51
C SER A 72 -24.90 -47.12 1.87
N VAL A 73 -24.07 -48.15 1.79
CA VAL A 73 -24.50 -49.48 1.33
C VAL A 73 -24.58 -50.38 2.56
N SER A 74 -25.75 -50.97 2.81
CA SER A 74 -25.86 -52.01 3.82
C SER A 74 -25.23 -53.29 3.27
N ALA A 75 -24.15 -53.75 3.92
CA ALA A 75 -23.53 -55.01 3.56
C ALA A 75 -24.49 -56.17 3.89
N GLN A 76 -24.87 -56.98 2.90
CA GLN A 76 -25.45 -58.30 3.18
C GLN A 76 -24.34 -59.24 3.64
N ALA A 77 -24.66 -60.03 4.66
CA ALA A 77 -23.73 -60.88 5.38
C ALA A 77 -22.89 -61.79 4.46
N SER A 78 -21.57 -61.57 4.48
CA SER A 78 -20.59 -62.61 4.16
C SER A 78 -19.56 -62.68 5.28
N ASP A 79 -19.66 -63.75 6.06
CA ASP A 79 -18.77 -64.43 7.01
C ASP A 79 -17.72 -63.71 7.88
N ASN A 80 -17.44 -62.40 7.78
CA ASN A 80 -16.39 -61.77 8.60
C ASN A 80 -16.67 -60.35 9.16
N PHE A 81 -17.89 -59.82 9.04
CA PHE A 81 -18.24 -58.52 9.65
C PHE A 81 -19.55 -58.60 10.45
N ALA A 82 -19.59 -57.91 11.59
CA ALA A 82 -20.73 -57.90 12.51
C ALA A 82 -21.98 -57.25 11.87
N GLU A 83 -23.15 -57.82 12.14
CA GLU A 83 -24.46 -57.31 11.73
C GLU A 83 -24.62 -55.83 12.13
N GLY A 84 -24.90 -54.96 11.15
CA GLY A 84 -25.08 -53.51 11.35
C GLY A 84 -23.89 -52.62 11.00
N SER A 85 -22.80 -53.17 10.45
CA SER A 85 -21.67 -52.37 9.97
C SER A 85 -22.05 -51.60 8.68
N ILE A 86 -22.08 -50.26 8.76
CA ILE A 86 -22.25 -49.38 7.59
C ILE A 86 -20.89 -49.31 6.89
N ILE A 87 -20.79 -49.82 5.66
CA ILE A 87 -19.63 -49.55 4.81
C ILE A 87 -19.97 -48.26 4.06
N GLU A 88 -19.31 -47.16 4.43
CA GLU A 88 -19.34 -45.93 3.64
C GLU A 88 -18.52 -46.16 2.36
N SER A 89 -19.20 -46.46 1.26
CA SER A 89 -18.57 -46.40 -0.05
C SER A 89 -18.63 -44.95 -0.54
N ARG A 90 -17.47 -44.30 -0.64
CA ARG A 90 -17.32 -43.00 -1.30
C ARG A 90 -17.21 -43.24 -2.80
N MET A 91 -18.25 -42.87 -3.54
CA MET A 91 -18.19 -42.83 -5.01
C MET A 91 -17.72 -41.44 -5.42
N LEU A 92 -16.65 -41.32 -6.19
CA LEU A 92 -16.22 -40.03 -6.74
C LEU A 92 -17.01 -39.77 -8.02
N LYS A 93 -17.77 -38.68 -8.06
CA LYS A 93 -18.39 -38.16 -9.28
C LYS A 93 -17.43 -37.18 -9.94
N PHE A 94 -17.18 -37.40 -11.23
CA PHE A 94 -16.35 -36.53 -12.04
C PHE A 94 -17.22 -35.78 -13.04
N ASP A 95 -17.09 -34.47 -13.03
CA ASP A 95 -17.66 -33.59 -14.02
C ASP A 95 -16.54 -32.95 -14.82
N ARG A 96 -16.64 -33.00 -16.14
CA ARG A 96 -15.59 -32.50 -17.04
C ARG A 96 -16.21 -31.66 -18.15
N THR A 97 -15.52 -30.57 -18.48
CA THR A 97 -15.77 -29.78 -19.69
C THR A 97 -14.47 -29.68 -20.47
N ASP A 98 -14.51 -30.09 -21.74
CA ASP A 98 -13.41 -29.98 -22.67
C ASP A 98 -13.52 -28.68 -23.47
N VAL A 99 -12.44 -27.91 -23.52
CA VAL A 99 -12.34 -26.69 -24.31
C VAL A 99 -11.38 -26.94 -25.45
N LYS A 100 -11.92 -27.08 -26.66
CA LYS A 100 -11.11 -27.23 -27.87
C LYS A 100 -10.75 -25.88 -28.46
N ILE A 101 -9.47 -25.66 -28.71
CA ILE A 101 -8.94 -24.48 -29.39
C ILE A 101 -9.16 -24.70 -30.90
N LEU A 102 -10.24 -24.15 -31.44
CA LEU A 102 -10.60 -24.36 -32.84
C LEU A 102 -9.63 -23.62 -33.76
N ASN A 103 -9.22 -24.24 -34.86
CA ASN A 103 -8.31 -23.66 -35.86
C ASN A 103 -6.91 -23.30 -35.34
N ALA A 104 -6.48 -23.86 -34.21
CA ALA A 104 -5.09 -23.73 -33.76
C ALA A 104 -4.10 -24.22 -34.84
N LEU A 105 -2.92 -23.58 -34.92
CA LEU A 105 -1.89 -23.96 -35.88
C LEU A 105 -1.41 -25.41 -35.64
N LYS A 106 -1.13 -26.18 -36.70
CA LYS A 106 -0.80 -27.62 -36.55
C LYS A 106 0.50 -27.91 -35.76
N ASN A 107 1.37 -26.92 -35.62
CA ASN A 107 2.69 -27.05 -34.99
C ASN A 107 2.89 -26.00 -33.88
N VAL A 108 1.89 -25.77 -33.03
CA VAL A 108 2.04 -24.88 -31.87
C VAL A 108 3.23 -25.33 -31.02
N LYS A 109 4.14 -24.40 -30.74
CA LYS A 109 5.29 -24.65 -29.88
C LYS A 109 4.88 -24.33 -28.44
N ILE A 110 4.87 -25.33 -27.58
CA ILE A 110 4.49 -25.19 -26.18
C ILE A 110 5.76 -25.12 -25.34
N ARG A 111 5.92 -24.04 -24.58
CA ARG A 111 7.09 -23.81 -23.72
C ARG A 111 6.65 -23.68 -22.26
N PRO A 112 7.17 -24.51 -21.36
CA PRO A 112 7.03 -24.27 -19.94
C PRO A 112 7.99 -23.17 -19.48
N GLY A 113 7.62 -22.42 -18.45
CA GLY A 113 8.41 -21.37 -17.81
C GLY A 113 8.34 -21.51 -16.29
N ASP A 114 9.25 -20.82 -15.59
CA ASP A 114 9.20 -20.69 -14.13
C ASP A 114 9.28 -22.07 -13.43
N ILE A 115 10.36 -22.81 -13.73
CA ILE A 115 10.54 -24.18 -13.24
C ILE A 115 10.70 -24.22 -11.71
N PHE A 116 9.93 -25.07 -11.05
CA PHE A 116 10.11 -25.33 -9.63
C PHE A 116 11.28 -26.29 -9.42
N THR A 117 12.03 -26.07 -8.34
CA THR A 117 13.22 -26.86 -8.00
C THR A 117 12.88 -28.29 -7.57
N ASP A 118 11.68 -28.49 -7.03
CA ASP A 118 11.22 -29.79 -6.57
C ASP A 118 10.76 -30.67 -7.73
N THR A 119 11.00 -31.98 -7.62
CA THR A 119 10.53 -32.96 -8.60
C THR A 119 9.76 -34.08 -7.94
N ARG A 120 8.82 -34.67 -8.69
CA ARG A 120 7.98 -35.77 -8.24
C ARG A 120 8.28 -37.05 -9.00
N ASN A 121 8.22 -38.18 -8.31
CA ASN A 121 8.34 -39.51 -8.91
C ASN A 121 6.97 -40.20 -8.84
N PHE A 122 6.53 -40.77 -9.96
CA PHE A 122 5.25 -41.46 -10.07
C PHE A 122 5.45 -42.93 -10.40
N HIS A 123 4.78 -43.79 -9.64
CA HIS A 123 4.75 -45.23 -9.89
C HIS A 123 3.28 -45.66 -10.01
N ASN A 124 2.86 -46.08 -11.19
CA ASN A 124 1.49 -46.54 -11.43
C ASN A 124 1.49 -47.77 -12.36
N ALA A 125 0.28 -48.26 -12.70
CA ALA A 125 0.10 -49.45 -13.53
C ALA A 125 0.75 -49.35 -14.93
N THR A 126 1.10 -48.15 -15.40
CA THR A 126 1.72 -47.91 -16.71
C THR A 126 3.24 -47.80 -16.66
N GLY A 127 3.84 -47.67 -15.48
CA GLY A 127 5.29 -47.61 -15.31
C GLY A 127 5.76 -46.72 -14.17
N SER A 128 7.08 -46.47 -14.17
CA SER A 128 7.79 -45.62 -13.22
C SER A 128 8.33 -44.38 -13.94
N TYR A 129 7.96 -43.19 -13.48
CA TYR A 129 8.28 -41.90 -14.08
C TYR A 129 8.99 -41.04 -13.04
N ASN A 130 10.30 -40.84 -13.22
CA ASN A 130 11.12 -40.11 -12.25
C ASN A 130 11.41 -38.67 -12.71
N ASN A 131 11.72 -37.80 -11.75
CA ASN A 131 12.11 -36.40 -11.95
C ASN A 131 11.07 -35.63 -12.79
N VAL A 132 9.78 -35.77 -12.47
CA VAL A 132 8.73 -34.98 -13.11
C VAL A 132 8.74 -33.57 -12.53
N HIS A 133 8.93 -32.57 -13.37
CA HIS A 133 8.97 -31.16 -12.97
C HIS A 133 7.58 -30.53 -12.96
N SER A 134 7.42 -29.50 -12.12
CA SER A 134 6.32 -28.55 -12.21
C SER A 134 6.83 -27.17 -12.66
N TYR A 135 5.93 -26.39 -13.23
CA TYR A 135 6.22 -25.09 -13.83
C TYR A 135 5.20 -24.05 -13.36
N GLY A 136 5.62 -22.80 -13.15
CA GLY A 136 4.73 -21.69 -12.85
C GLY A 136 3.91 -21.23 -14.05
N ARG A 137 4.35 -21.56 -15.27
CA ARG A 137 3.75 -21.11 -16.52
C ARG A 137 3.88 -22.11 -17.66
N VAL A 138 2.90 -22.11 -18.57
CA VAL A 138 2.89 -22.85 -19.83
C VAL A 138 2.41 -21.93 -20.96
N THR A 139 3.28 -21.66 -21.94
CA THR A 139 3.01 -20.77 -23.09
C THR A 139 2.84 -21.57 -24.38
N TYR A 140 1.74 -21.35 -25.07
CA TYR A 140 1.44 -21.82 -26.42
C TYR A 140 1.83 -20.71 -27.40
N GLU A 141 3.03 -20.80 -27.97
CA GLU A 141 3.54 -19.80 -28.91
C GLU A 141 2.81 -19.93 -30.26
N ASN A 142 2.26 -18.81 -30.74
CA ASN A 142 1.62 -18.69 -32.03
C ASN A 142 0.49 -19.73 -32.18
N VAL A 143 -0.34 -19.88 -31.14
CA VAL A 143 -1.48 -20.81 -31.13
C VAL A 143 -2.45 -20.49 -32.27
N TYR A 144 -2.61 -19.20 -32.59
CA TYR A 144 -3.11 -18.68 -33.86
C TYR A 144 -2.02 -17.82 -34.51
N PRO A 145 -2.09 -17.52 -35.82
CA PRO A 145 -1.16 -16.58 -36.44
C PRO A 145 -1.11 -15.25 -35.67
N GLY A 146 0.04 -14.93 -35.08
CA GLY A 146 0.26 -13.72 -34.29
C GLY A 146 -0.40 -13.73 -32.91
N ILE A 147 -0.80 -14.88 -32.34
CA ILE A 147 -1.44 -14.92 -31.02
C ILE A 147 -0.82 -16.02 -30.16
N ASP A 148 -0.37 -15.67 -28.96
CA ASP A 148 0.06 -16.64 -27.94
C ASP A 148 -1.08 -16.91 -26.95
N LEU A 149 -1.09 -18.11 -26.34
CA LEU A 149 -1.96 -18.44 -25.20
C LEU A 149 -1.08 -18.83 -24.01
N VAL A 150 -1.20 -18.13 -22.89
CA VAL A 150 -0.33 -18.31 -21.72
C VAL A 150 -1.18 -18.76 -20.54
N PHE A 151 -0.85 -19.89 -19.91
CA PHE A 151 -1.40 -20.30 -18.62
C PHE A 151 -0.34 -20.07 -17.54
N TYR A 152 -0.72 -19.51 -16.39
CA TYR A 152 0.20 -19.27 -15.30
C TYR A 152 -0.50 -19.34 -13.94
N ILE A 153 0.28 -19.61 -12.90
CA ILE A 153 -0.18 -19.56 -11.51
C ILE A 153 0.29 -18.29 -10.83
N ILE A 154 -0.56 -17.75 -9.98
CA ILE A 154 -0.27 -16.59 -9.13
C ILE A 154 -0.22 -17.09 -7.69
N GLN A 155 0.95 -16.96 -7.07
CA GLN A 155 1.19 -17.34 -5.69
C GLN A 155 1.13 -16.09 -4.81
N GLN A 156 0.11 -16.00 -3.96
CA GLN A 156 -0.03 -14.86 -3.05
C GLN A 156 0.77 -15.11 -1.77
N ALA A 157 1.52 -14.10 -1.32
CA ALA A 157 2.21 -14.15 -0.04
C ALA A 157 1.23 -14.48 1.10
N GLY A 158 1.60 -15.41 1.98
CA GLY A 158 0.78 -15.81 3.13
C GLY A 158 -0.42 -16.73 2.83
N LYS A 159 -0.64 -17.18 1.59
CA LYS A 159 -1.72 -18.13 1.26
C LYS A 159 -1.15 -19.48 0.81
N GLU A 160 -1.68 -20.57 1.38
CA GLU A 160 -1.35 -21.94 0.95
C GLU A 160 -1.91 -22.27 -0.45
N LYS A 161 -2.84 -21.46 -0.99
CA LYS A 161 -3.56 -21.70 -2.24
C LYS A 161 -3.10 -20.76 -3.35
N VAL A 162 -2.73 -21.31 -4.50
CA VAL A 162 -2.39 -20.54 -5.72
C VAL A 162 -3.65 -20.24 -6.53
N ARG A 163 -3.65 -19.14 -7.29
CA ARG A 163 -4.69 -18.83 -8.29
C ARG A 163 -4.20 -19.22 -9.68
N LEU A 164 -5.13 -19.61 -10.56
CA LEU A 164 -4.86 -20.02 -11.94
C LEU A 164 -5.42 -18.96 -12.90
N LYS A 165 -4.59 -18.50 -13.85
CA LYS A 165 -5.01 -17.58 -14.92
C LYS A 165 -4.54 -18.04 -16.30
N TYR A 166 -5.18 -17.51 -17.34
CA TYR A 166 -4.69 -17.61 -18.70
C TYR A 166 -5.02 -16.37 -19.54
N ASP A 167 -4.12 -16.03 -20.47
CA ASP A 167 -4.23 -14.85 -21.33
C ASP A 167 -4.02 -15.20 -22.81
N PHE A 168 -4.69 -14.44 -23.70
CA PHE A 168 -4.36 -14.39 -25.13
C PHE A 168 -3.56 -13.13 -25.44
N ILE A 169 -2.30 -13.30 -25.85
CA ILE A 169 -1.45 -12.18 -26.26
C ILE A 169 -1.56 -12.03 -27.77
N VAL A 170 -2.31 -11.03 -28.22
CA VAL A 170 -2.52 -10.76 -29.65
C VAL A 170 -1.43 -9.81 -30.13
N HIS A 171 -0.47 -10.30 -30.92
CA HIS A 171 0.62 -9.50 -31.49
C HIS A 171 0.15 -8.65 -32.67
N GLY A 172 1.00 -7.71 -33.13
CA GLY A 172 0.67 -6.77 -34.21
C GLY A 172 0.27 -7.39 -35.56
N ASN A 173 0.40 -8.70 -35.75
CA ASN A 173 -0.08 -9.45 -36.93
C ASN A 173 -1.22 -10.44 -36.62
N GLY A 174 -1.64 -10.53 -35.36
CA GLY A 174 -2.75 -11.36 -34.90
C GLY A 174 -4.10 -10.65 -34.99
N SER A 175 -5.17 -11.44 -34.88
CA SER A 175 -6.56 -10.98 -34.93
C SER A 175 -7.37 -11.72 -33.89
N GLU A 176 -7.95 -11.00 -32.93
CA GLU A 176 -8.83 -11.54 -31.87
C GLU A 176 -10.05 -12.29 -32.44
N ALA A 177 -10.45 -11.93 -33.67
CA ALA A 177 -11.50 -12.64 -34.39
C ALA A 177 -11.12 -14.08 -34.78
N ASP A 178 -9.86 -14.47 -34.69
CA ASP A 178 -9.41 -15.85 -34.93
C ASP A 178 -9.59 -16.74 -33.70
N ILE A 179 -9.70 -16.16 -32.51
CA ILE A 179 -9.82 -16.90 -31.25
C ILE A 179 -11.21 -17.53 -31.15
N ARG A 180 -11.26 -18.86 -31.19
CA ARG A 180 -12.50 -19.65 -31.12
C ARG A 180 -12.33 -20.84 -30.19
N LEU A 181 -13.05 -20.84 -29.08
CA LEU A 181 -13.01 -21.90 -28.09
C LEU A 181 -14.32 -22.69 -28.15
N SER A 182 -14.24 -23.98 -28.45
CA SER A 182 -15.39 -24.87 -28.48
C SER A 182 -15.46 -25.66 -27.18
N TYR A 183 -16.44 -25.33 -26.35
CA TYR A 183 -16.73 -26.04 -25.11
C TYR A 183 -17.54 -27.29 -25.44
N ALA A 184 -17.16 -28.42 -24.84
CA ALA A 184 -17.83 -29.70 -24.95
C ALA A 184 -18.08 -30.21 -23.53
N GLY A 185 -19.33 -30.07 -23.09
CA GLY A 185 -19.83 -30.41 -21.76
C GLY A 185 -21.35 -30.59 -21.80
N ALA A 186 -22.00 -30.84 -20.66
CA ALA A 186 -23.42 -31.16 -20.61
C ALA A 186 -24.36 -30.01 -21.04
N ASN A 187 -23.93 -28.75 -20.86
CA ASN A 187 -24.65 -27.56 -21.29
C ASN A 187 -23.70 -26.58 -21.99
N PHE A 188 -24.27 -25.67 -22.78
CA PHE A 188 -23.50 -24.64 -23.49
C PHE A 188 -23.10 -23.49 -22.55
N PRO A 189 -21.91 -22.90 -22.76
CA PRO A 189 -21.50 -21.73 -22.01
C PRO A 189 -22.38 -20.52 -22.37
N PHE A 190 -22.66 -19.68 -21.38
CA PHE A 190 -23.43 -18.46 -21.56
C PHE A 190 -22.79 -17.30 -20.81
N ILE A 191 -23.17 -16.08 -21.20
CA ILE A 191 -22.68 -14.86 -20.57
C ILE A 191 -23.78 -14.40 -19.62
N ASN A 192 -23.43 -14.16 -18.36
CA ASN A 192 -24.39 -13.66 -17.38
C ASN A 192 -24.55 -12.13 -17.48
N GLU A 193 -25.40 -11.56 -16.63
CA GLU A 193 -25.67 -10.11 -16.61
C GLU A 193 -24.44 -9.26 -16.20
N LYS A 194 -23.36 -9.89 -15.75
CA LYS A 194 -22.08 -9.27 -15.38
C LYS A 194 -20.98 -9.41 -16.46
N ASP A 195 -21.34 -9.86 -17.66
CA ASP A 195 -20.40 -10.19 -18.75
C ASP A 195 -19.36 -11.29 -18.40
N GLU A 196 -19.62 -12.11 -17.38
CA GLU A 196 -18.79 -13.27 -17.05
C GLU A 196 -19.18 -14.47 -17.91
N LEU A 197 -18.21 -15.28 -18.30
CA LEU A 197 -18.45 -16.52 -19.01
C LEU A 197 -18.74 -17.63 -18.00
N ILE A 198 -19.97 -18.14 -18.05
CA ILE A 198 -20.44 -19.24 -17.22
C ILE A 198 -20.39 -20.52 -18.04
N SER A 199 -19.58 -21.46 -17.60
CA SER A 199 -19.41 -22.79 -18.19
C SER A 199 -20.03 -23.85 -17.28
N PRO A 200 -21.27 -24.30 -17.54
CA PRO A 200 -21.97 -25.20 -16.63
C PRO A 200 -21.43 -26.62 -16.72
N LEU A 201 -21.23 -27.23 -15.55
CA LEU A 201 -20.92 -28.65 -15.41
C LEU A 201 -22.21 -29.45 -15.21
N ALA A 202 -22.18 -30.73 -15.62
CA ALA A 202 -23.38 -31.56 -15.72
C ALA A 202 -24.15 -31.74 -14.40
N ASN A 203 -23.42 -31.83 -13.28
CA ASN A 203 -23.90 -32.21 -11.96
C ASN A 203 -23.22 -31.43 -10.80
N ALA A 204 -22.11 -30.71 -11.04
CA ALA A 204 -21.19 -30.20 -10.02
C ALA A 204 -21.09 -28.67 -9.90
N GLY A 205 -21.89 -27.90 -10.65
CA GLY A 205 -21.94 -26.43 -10.57
C GLY A 205 -21.43 -25.73 -11.85
N PHE A 206 -20.70 -24.63 -11.70
CA PHE A 206 -20.23 -23.78 -12.81
C PHE A 206 -18.72 -23.52 -12.71
N VAL A 207 -18.04 -23.46 -13.85
CA VAL A 207 -16.77 -22.72 -13.97
C VAL A 207 -17.12 -21.30 -14.37
N ILE A 208 -16.63 -20.32 -13.62
CA ILE A 208 -16.87 -18.90 -13.86
C ILE A 208 -15.55 -18.28 -14.30
N GLU A 209 -15.53 -17.72 -15.51
CA GLU A 209 -14.41 -16.98 -16.04
C GLU A 209 -14.80 -15.50 -16.11
N SER A 210 -14.03 -14.64 -15.42
CA SER A 210 -14.31 -13.22 -15.34
C SER A 210 -14.31 -12.55 -16.71
N LYS A 211 -15.00 -11.40 -16.81
CA LYS A 211 -15.01 -10.57 -18.03
C LYS A 211 -13.58 -10.30 -18.50
N PRO A 212 -13.26 -10.46 -19.80
CA PRO A 212 -11.92 -10.28 -20.30
C PRO A 212 -11.65 -8.77 -20.38
N LEU A 213 -10.85 -8.27 -19.46
CA LEU A 213 -10.26 -6.93 -19.58
C LEU A 213 -9.29 -6.96 -20.78
N SER A 214 -9.01 -5.84 -21.45
CA SER A 214 -8.09 -5.81 -22.59
C SER A 214 -7.44 -4.45 -22.67
N TYR A 215 -6.12 -4.36 -22.63
CA TYR A 215 -5.37 -3.13 -22.88
C TYR A 215 -4.31 -3.35 -23.96
N PHE A 216 -4.05 -2.32 -24.76
CA PHE A 216 -2.84 -2.35 -25.58
C PHE A 216 -1.64 -2.09 -24.67
N ILE A 217 -0.58 -2.89 -24.76
CA ILE A 217 0.65 -2.77 -23.94
C ILE A 217 1.22 -1.34 -23.95
N THR A 218 0.94 -0.55 -24.99
CA THR A 218 1.50 0.80 -25.20
C THR A 218 0.50 1.96 -25.00
N GLU A 219 -0.76 1.72 -24.65
CA GLU A 219 -1.75 2.77 -24.37
C GLU A 219 -2.58 2.42 -23.14
N LYS A 220 -2.64 3.32 -22.14
CA LYS A 220 -3.42 3.19 -20.89
C LYS A 220 -4.95 3.25 -21.09
N ASP A 221 -5.43 3.24 -22.33
CA ASP A 221 -6.85 3.03 -22.63
C ASP A 221 -7.15 1.53 -22.52
N SER A 222 -7.49 1.07 -21.31
CA SER A 222 -8.10 -0.25 -21.16
C SER A 222 -9.53 -0.19 -21.72
N PHE A 223 -9.93 -1.24 -22.41
CA PHE A 223 -11.30 -1.43 -22.83
C PHE A 223 -11.69 -2.87 -22.57
N TYR A 224 -12.96 -3.09 -22.27
CA TYR A 224 -13.41 -4.45 -22.09
C TYR A 224 -13.57 -5.14 -23.43
N ALA A 225 -12.89 -6.26 -23.62
CA ALA A 225 -13.33 -7.24 -24.59
C ALA A 225 -14.63 -7.87 -24.04
N SER A 226 -15.55 -8.20 -24.93
CA SER A 226 -16.75 -8.93 -24.56
C SER A 226 -16.63 -10.36 -25.06
N TYR A 227 -16.95 -11.32 -24.20
CA TYR A 227 -17.23 -12.66 -24.68
C TYR A 227 -18.40 -12.60 -25.69
N GLN A 228 -18.39 -13.51 -26.64
CA GLN A 228 -19.49 -13.79 -27.54
C GLN A 228 -19.70 -15.29 -27.55
N THR A 229 -20.90 -15.72 -27.18
CA THR A 229 -21.29 -17.13 -27.21
C THR A 229 -22.24 -17.40 -28.38
N LYS A 230 -21.97 -18.49 -29.12
CA LYS A 230 -22.89 -19.01 -30.14
C LYS A 230 -22.97 -20.53 -30.01
N GLY A 231 -23.99 -20.99 -29.30
CA GLY A 231 -24.08 -22.41 -28.91
C GLY A 231 -22.89 -22.76 -28.04
N ASN A 232 -22.10 -23.74 -28.46
CA ASN A 232 -20.95 -24.22 -27.69
C ASN A 232 -19.63 -23.49 -27.99
N ILE A 233 -19.64 -22.45 -28.83
CA ILE A 233 -18.46 -21.69 -29.20
C ILE A 233 -18.43 -20.37 -28.43
N VAL A 234 -17.29 -20.12 -27.78
CA VAL A 234 -16.91 -18.84 -27.16
C VAL A 234 -15.91 -18.15 -28.08
N SER A 235 -16.11 -16.85 -28.25
CA SER A 235 -15.29 -15.94 -29.06
C SER A 235 -15.22 -14.58 -28.38
N PHE A 236 -14.46 -13.65 -28.94
CA PHE A 236 -14.32 -12.29 -28.44
C PHE A 236 -14.88 -11.30 -29.46
N ALA A 237 -15.56 -10.25 -28.99
CA ALA A 237 -16.04 -9.17 -29.84
C ALA A 237 -14.85 -8.41 -30.46
N PRO A 238 -14.90 -8.03 -31.75
CA PRO A 238 -13.82 -7.27 -32.38
C PRO A 238 -13.65 -5.89 -31.74
N VAL A 239 -12.40 -5.49 -31.52
CA VAL A 239 -12.07 -4.17 -30.99
C VAL A 239 -12.05 -3.18 -32.15
N GLN A 240 -13.00 -2.23 -32.21
CA GLN A 240 -13.00 -1.22 -33.27
C GLN A 240 -12.08 -0.04 -32.92
N GLY A 241 -11.10 0.27 -33.78
CA GLY A 241 -10.64 1.65 -33.94
C GLY A 241 -9.16 1.99 -33.83
N LYS A 242 -8.20 1.07 -33.65
CA LYS A 242 -6.76 1.43 -33.65
C LYS A 242 -5.90 0.33 -34.30
N ASN A 243 -4.92 0.71 -35.12
CA ASN A 243 -4.05 -0.22 -35.85
C ASN A 243 -3.29 -1.14 -34.89
N GLN A 244 -3.19 -2.41 -35.29
CA GLN A 244 -2.66 -3.58 -34.56
C GLN A 244 -1.50 -3.29 -33.59
N ARG A 245 -1.78 -3.44 -32.29
CA ARG A 245 -0.87 -3.30 -31.14
C ARG A 245 -1.09 -4.48 -30.18
N VAL A 246 -0.08 -4.80 -29.37
CA VAL A 246 -0.12 -6.00 -28.50
C VAL A 246 -1.13 -5.80 -27.37
N LEU A 247 -2.06 -6.73 -27.19
CA LEU A 247 -3.14 -6.67 -26.18
C LEU A 247 -2.82 -7.56 -24.97
N THR A 248 -2.94 -7.09 -23.72
CA THR A 248 -2.72 -7.85 -22.46
C THR A 248 -3.71 -7.39 -21.36
N ILE A 249 -3.78 -8.03 -20.18
CA ILE A 249 -4.86 -7.89 -19.15
C ILE A 249 -4.24 -8.02 -17.71
N ASP A 250 -4.64 -7.22 -16.67
CA ASP A 250 -4.60 -7.50 -15.16
C ASP A 250 -3.73 -6.68 -14.10
N PRO A 251 -4.30 -6.19 -12.95
CA PRO A 251 -3.61 -5.83 -11.66
C PRO A 251 -3.95 -6.69 -10.37
N GLU A 252 -3.15 -6.66 -9.26
CA GLU A 252 -3.18 -7.61 -8.08
C GLU A 252 -3.40 -7.03 -6.63
N ILE A 253 -4.11 -7.78 -5.76
CA ILE A 253 -4.29 -7.59 -4.29
C ILE A 253 -3.40 -8.57 -3.50
N THR A 254 -2.57 -8.10 -2.56
CA THR A 254 -1.62 -8.92 -1.79
C THR A 254 -2.29 -9.66 -0.62
N TRP A 255 -3.00 -8.96 0.27
CA TRP A 255 -3.80 -9.58 1.34
C TRP A 255 -5.02 -8.72 1.75
N SER A 256 -5.98 -9.36 2.41
CA SER A 256 -7.14 -8.69 3.02
C SER A 256 -7.52 -9.36 4.33
N ARG A 257 -7.89 -8.59 5.36
CA ARG A 257 -8.27 -9.11 6.68
C ARG A 257 -9.39 -8.34 7.34
N TYR A 258 -10.19 -9.07 8.09
CA TYR A 258 -11.21 -8.55 8.98
C TYR A 258 -10.70 -8.40 10.43
N LEU A 259 -11.03 -7.27 11.06
CA LEU A 259 -10.89 -7.00 12.48
C LEU A 259 -12.23 -6.44 13.00
N GLY A 260 -12.89 -7.19 13.87
CA GLY A 260 -14.18 -6.80 14.41
C GLY A 260 -14.79 -7.82 15.36
N GLY A 261 -15.78 -7.38 16.12
CA GLY A 261 -16.49 -8.16 17.12
C GLY A 261 -17.93 -8.48 16.73
N VAL A 262 -18.86 -8.28 17.66
CA VAL A 262 -20.30 -8.58 17.49
C VAL A 262 -21.14 -7.31 17.26
N LYS A 263 -20.48 -6.16 17.17
CA LYS A 263 -21.05 -4.80 17.03
C LYS A 263 -20.10 -3.96 16.17
N ASP A 264 -20.46 -2.70 15.98
CA ASP A 264 -19.78 -1.76 15.10
C ASP A 264 -18.34 -1.43 15.52
N GLU A 265 -17.42 -1.51 14.56
CA GLU A 265 -16.07 -0.97 14.58
C GLU A 265 -15.92 0.10 13.52
N PHE A 266 -15.15 1.12 13.85
CA PHE A 266 -14.77 2.20 12.95
C PHE A 266 -13.26 2.40 12.99
N VAL A 267 -12.61 2.22 11.85
CA VAL A 267 -11.17 2.48 11.69
C VAL A 267 -11.00 3.93 11.25
N GLU A 268 -10.33 4.73 12.08
CA GLU A 268 -10.14 6.17 11.85
C GLU A 268 -8.72 6.49 11.34
N VAL A 269 -7.72 5.71 11.76
CA VAL A 269 -6.31 5.93 11.38
C VAL A 269 -5.60 4.62 11.11
N ILE A 270 -4.76 4.62 10.07
CA ILE A 270 -3.79 3.58 9.75
C ILE A 270 -2.43 4.26 9.61
N GLU A 271 -1.41 3.64 10.19
CA GLU A 271 -0.01 4.07 10.10
C GLU A 271 0.87 2.83 9.90
N ALA A 272 1.85 2.89 9.01
CA ALA A 272 2.83 1.85 8.79
C ALA A 272 4.21 2.28 9.30
N ASP A 273 4.99 1.34 9.84
CA ASP A 273 6.40 1.59 10.13
C ASP A 273 7.30 1.19 8.95
N GLY A 274 8.56 1.65 8.98
CA GLY A 274 9.54 1.35 7.94
C GLY A 274 9.93 -0.13 7.81
N THR A 275 9.41 -1.01 8.69
CA THR A 275 9.58 -2.47 8.61
C THR A 275 8.34 -3.18 8.06
N GLY A 276 7.29 -2.43 7.69
CA GLY A 276 6.04 -2.95 7.15
C GLY A 276 5.05 -3.42 8.23
N ASN A 277 5.28 -3.15 9.52
CA ASN A 277 4.20 -3.34 10.49
C ASN A 277 3.18 -2.23 10.35
N ILE A 278 1.92 -2.58 10.64
CA ILE A 278 0.77 -1.74 10.39
C ILE A 278 0.07 -1.52 11.71
N TYR A 279 -0.25 -0.29 12.03
CA TYR A 279 -1.00 0.11 13.22
C TYR A 279 -2.32 0.68 12.78
N ALA A 280 -3.38 0.33 13.49
CA ALA A 280 -4.72 0.85 13.23
C ALA A 280 -5.38 1.23 14.56
N CYS A 281 -6.07 2.37 14.57
CA CYS A 281 -6.91 2.76 15.70
C CYS A 281 -8.24 3.36 15.26
N GLY A 282 -9.16 3.44 16.21
CA GLY A 282 -10.48 4.02 16.05
C GLY A 282 -11.37 3.61 17.23
N GLN A 283 -12.68 3.51 17.02
CA GLN A 283 -13.65 3.16 18.07
C GLN A 283 -14.33 1.82 17.83
N THR A 284 -14.73 1.16 18.91
CA THR A 284 -15.45 -0.11 18.88
C THR A 284 -16.59 -0.14 19.90
N TYR A 285 -17.74 -0.61 19.43
CA TYR A 285 -18.90 -0.90 20.26
C TYR A 285 -18.89 -2.36 20.73
N SER A 286 -18.01 -3.21 20.19
CA SER A 286 -17.91 -4.63 20.51
C SER A 286 -17.27 -4.87 21.87
N PRO A 287 -17.86 -5.72 22.72
CA PRO A 287 -17.25 -6.09 24.00
C PRO A 287 -16.18 -7.20 23.85
N MET A 288 -16.10 -7.88 22.71
CA MET A 288 -15.19 -9.00 22.43
C MET A 288 -14.85 -9.09 20.95
N GLY A 289 -13.76 -9.79 20.59
CA GLY A 289 -13.33 -9.99 19.20
C GLY A 289 -12.16 -9.11 18.76
N ILE A 290 -11.81 -8.10 19.56
CA ILE A 290 -10.72 -7.16 19.27
C ILE A 290 -9.40 -7.61 19.91
N VAL A 291 -9.40 -7.81 21.23
CA VAL A 291 -8.17 -7.90 22.03
C VAL A 291 -7.39 -9.20 21.89
N THR A 292 -6.06 -9.11 21.98
CA THR A 292 -5.15 -10.27 22.08
C THR A 292 -4.80 -10.60 23.52
N SER A 293 -4.23 -11.79 23.74
CA SER A 293 -3.70 -12.16 25.06
C SER A 293 -2.58 -11.19 25.47
N GLY A 294 -2.58 -10.74 26.73
CA GLY A 294 -1.59 -9.80 27.25
C GLY A 294 -1.83 -8.33 26.92
N ALA A 295 -2.98 -7.98 26.31
CA ALA A 295 -3.33 -6.60 26.00
C ALA A 295 -3.39 -5.70 27.25
N TYR A 296 -3.12 -4.41 27.06
CA TYR A 296 -3.19 -3.39 28.12
C TYR A 296 -4.57 -3.35 28.78
N GLN A 297 -5.63 -3.29 27.97
CA GLN A 297 -7.02 -3.33 28.43
C GLN A 297 -7.77 -4.44 27.68
N VAL A 298 -8.15 -5.48 28.42
CA VAL A 298 -8.80 -6.69 27.88
C VAL A 298 -10.33 -6.64 27.93
N VAL A 299 -10.91 -5.64 28.61
CA VAL A 299 -12.36 -5.46 28.74
C VAL A 299 -12.73 -4.02 28.43
N LYS A 300 -13.66 -3.84 27.50
CA LYS A 300 -14.27 -2.55 27.18
C LYS A 300 -15.03 -2.00 28.40
N GLN A 301 -14.75 -0.76 28.80
CA GLN A 301 -15.26 -0.17 30.04
C GLN A 301 -16.51 0.69 29.82
N GLY A 302 -16.74 1.20 28.60
CA GLY A 302 -17.84 2.09 28.28
C GLY A 302 -18.78 1.58 27.18
N PRO A 303 -19.75 2.38 26.73
CA PRO A 303 -20.58 2.09 25.56
C PRO A 303 -19.76 2.00 24.26
N SER A 304 -18.67 2.76 24.14
CA SER A 304 -17.69 2.73 23.04
C SER A 304 -16.32 3.06 23.62
N ASP A 305 -15.31 2.25 23.34
CA ASP A 305 -13.93 2.56 23.71
C ASP A 305 -13.09 2.64 22.44
N CYS A 306 -11.90 3.22 22.54
CA CYS A 306 -10.93 3.14 21.46
C CYS A 306 -10.42 1.70 21.34
N PHE A 307 -9.95 1.32 20.15
CA PHE A 307 -9.07 0.17 19.98
C PHE A 307 -7.77 0.58 19.31
N ILE A 308 -6.70 -0.18 19.59
CA ILE A 308 -5.40 -0.03 18.93
C ILE A 308 -4.94 -1.43 18.56
N THR A 309 -4.57 -1.64 17.31
CA THR A 309 -4.13 -2.94 16.78
C THR A 309 -2.87 -2.80 15.97
N LYS A 310 -1.93 -3.72 16.16
CA LYS A 310 -0.74 -3.89 15.34
C LYS A 310 -0.83 -5.17 14.50
N PHE A 311 -0.52 -5.06 13.22
CA PHE A 311 -0.32 -6.17 12.29
C PHE A 311 1.13 -6.23 11.82
N ASN A 312 1.56 -7.40 11.35
CA ASN A 312 2.77 -7.50 10.52
C ASN A 312 2.43 -7.20 9.03
N GLN A 313 3.46 -7.18 8.19
CA GLN A 313 3.33 -6.95 6.73
C GLN A 313 2.42 -7.93 5.99
N ASP A 314 2.20 -9.13 6.55
CA ASP A 314 1.34 -10.17 5.97
C ASP A 314 -0.12 -10.09 6.46
N GLY A 315 -0.46 -9.07 7.25
CA GLY A 315 -1.80 -8.88 7.82
C GLY A 315 -2.10 -9.77 9.03
N ALA A 316 -1.10 -10.38 9.67
CA ALA A 316 -1.28 -11.10 10.94
C ALA A 316 -1.29 -10.13 12.12
N VAL A 317 -2.33 -10.20 12.97
CA VAL A 317 -2.43 -9.40 14.20
C VAL A 317 -1.32 -9.83 15.18
N LEU A 318 -0.45 -8.89 15.54
CA LEU A 318 0.60 -9.06 16.53
C LEU A 318 0.08 -8.78 17.95
N TRP A 319 -0.66 -7.69 18.12
CA TRP A 319 -1.38 -7.38 19.34
C TRP A 319 -2.56 -6.46 19.07
N SER A 320 -3.54 -6.47 19.97
CA SER A 320 -4.68 -5.56 19.95
C SER A 320 -5.20 -5.31 21.36
N THR A 321 -5.56 -4.06 21.67
CA THR A 321 -6.05 -3.63 22.98
C THR A 321 -7.25 -2.68 22.85
N TYR A 322 -8.14 -2.69 23.83
CA TYR A 322 -9.01 -1.53 24.06
C TYR A 322 -8.23 -0.39 24.70
N PHE A 323 -8.80 0.81 24.66
CA PHE A 323 -8.36 1.96 25.45
C PHE A 323 -9.55 2.88 25.71
N GLY A 324 -9.99 2.96 26.97
CA GLY A 324 -11.15 3.76 27.32
C GLY A 324 -11.53 3.72 28.80
N GLY A 325 -12.60 4.44 29.13
CA GLY A 325 -13.17 4.59 30.45
C GLY A 325 -14.66 4.23 30.51
N SER A 326 -15.40 4.84 31.43
CA SER A 326 -16.80 4.47 31.71
C SER A 326 -17.80 4.87 30.62
N ASP A 327 -17.43 5.80 29.74
CA ASP A 327 -18.32 6.47 28.79
C ASP A 327 -17.77 6.33 27.35
N GLY A 328 -18.25 7.15 26.41
CA GLY A 328 -17.83 7.04 25.01
C GLY A 328 -16.46 7.66 24.75
N ASP A 329 -15.55 6.87 24.17
CA ASP A 329 -14.20 7.29 23.80
C ASP A 329 -13.91 6.99 22.31
N PHE A 330 -13.23 7.93 21.65
CA PHE A 330 -12.97 7.89 20.21
C PHE A 330 -11.54 8.35 19.92
N ALA A 331 -10.79 7.56 19.15
CA ALA A 331 -9.45 7.90 18.68
C ALA A 331 -9.53 8.47 17.26
N PHE A 332 -9.02 9.68 17.05
CA PHE A 332 -9.07 10.38 15.76
C PHE A 332 -7.70 10.52 15.09
N GLY A 333 -6.61 10.45 15.87
CA GLY A 333 -5.24 10.62 15.37
C GLY A 333 -4.27 9.60 15.97
N MET A 334 -3.29 9.18 15.18
CA MET A 334 -2.18 8.32 15.62
C MET A 334 -0.89 8.69 14.88
N CYS A 335 0.25 8.66 15.56
CA CYS A 335 1.56 8.86 14.94
C CYS A 335 2.69 8.16 15.71
N GLN A 336 3.86 8.05 15.08
CA GLN A 336 5.04 7.39 15.66
C GLN A 336 6.18 8.40 15.91
N ASP A 337 6.96 8.23 16.99
CA ASP A 337 8.09 9.13 17.33
C ASP A 337 9.43 8.82 16.65
N GLY A 338 9.46 7.81 15.77
CA GLY A 338 10.68 7.32 15.12
C GLY A 338 11.55 6.39 15.98
N PHE A 339 11.23 6.20 17.26
CA PHE A 339 11.81 5.16 18.14
C PHE A 339 10.84 3.99 18.34
N GLY A 340 9.73 3.97 17.61
CA GLY A 340 8.66 2.98 17.72
C GLY A 340 7.61 3.29 18.81
N GLY A 341 7.71 4.42 19.51
CA GLY A 341 6.63 4.86 20.40
C GLY A 341 5.42 5.34 19.60
N LEU A 342 4.22 4.87 19.96
CA LEU A 342 2.96 5.26 19.33
C LEU A 342 2.24 6.29 20.18
N TYR A 343 1.78 7.37 19.55
CA TYR A 343 0.90 8.35 20.14
C TYR A 343 -0.49 8.18 19.58
N VAL A 344 -1.50 8.26 20.43
CA VAL A 344 -2.92 8.22 20.04
C VAL A 344 -3.63 9.40 20.69
N CYS A 345 -4.38 10.15 19.90
CA CYS A 345 -5.20 11.26 20.38
C CYS A 345 -6.65 11.14 19.92
N GLY A 346 -7.54 11.85 20.61
CA GLY A 346 -8.95 11.80 20.32
C GLY A 346 -9.78 12.57 21.34
N GLN A 347 -11.01 12.12 21.55
CA GLN A 347 -11.91 12.66 22.56
C GLN A 347 -12.40 11.58 23.53
N THR A 348 -12.79 12.00 24.72
CA THR A 348 -13.36 11.13 25.75
C THR A 348 -14.50 11.84 26.47
N ASN A 349 -15.55 11.08 26.79
CA ASN A 349 -16.60 11.48 27.74
C ASN A 349 -16.36 10.90 29.14
N SER A 350 -15.28 10.13 29.29
CA SER A 350 -15.01 9.31 30.45
C SER A 350 -14.26 10.09 31.53
N SER A 351 -14.82 10.14 32.72
CA SER A 351 -14.19 10.78 33.89
C SER A 351 -12.97 10.04 34.46
N SER A 352 -12.66 8.84 33.94
CA SER A 352 -11.50 8.03 34.31
C SER A 352 -10.96 7.25 33.10
N GLY A 353 -9.75 6.69 33.21
CA GLY A 353 -9.12 5.87 32.16
C GLY A 353 -7.96 6.56 31.43
N PHE A 354 -7.94 7.89 31.39
CA PHE A 354 -6.95 8.64 30.59
C PHE A 354 -5.92 9.42 31.41
N GLY A 355 -6.14 9.70 32.69
CA GLY A 355 -5.19 10.47 33.51
C GLY A 355 -4.20 9.58 34.26
N THR A 356 -3.01 9.33 33.69
CA THR A 356 -1.95 8.59 34.39
C THR A 356 -1.28 9.43 35.49
N ASP A 357 -0.52 8.79 36.38
CA ASP A 357 0.26 9.53 37.37
C ASP A 357 1.34 10.39 36.70
N GLY A 358 1.41 11.66 37.09
CA GLY A 358 2.30 12.65 36.47
C GLY A 358 1.82 13.22 35.13
N ALA A 359 0.60 12.86 34.67
CA ALA A 359 -0.01 13.42 33.48
C ALA A 359 -0.15 14.95 33.54
N HIS A 360 -0.12 15.60 32.38
CA HIS A 360 -0.35 17.04 32.25
C HIS A 360 -1.69 17.46 32.88
N GLN A 361 -2.76 16.73 32.57
CA GLN A 361 -4.08 16.88 33.13
C GLN A 361 -4.62 15.50 33.53
N LYS A 362 -4.73 15.29 34.84
CA LYS A 362 -5.15 14.02 35.43
C LYS A 362 -6.67 13.82 35.47
N ASN A 363 -7.44 14.92 35.51
CA ASN A 363 -8.88 14.87 35.69
C ASN A 363 -9.58 15.45 34.47
N TYR A 364 -10.70 14.83 34.14
CA TYR A 364 -11.68 15.31 33.18
C TYR A 364 -12.24 16.68 33.57
N GLY A 365 -12.21 17.65 32.65
CA GLY A 365 -12.55 19.05 32.88
C GLY A 365 -13.97 19.44 32.46
N GLY A 366 -14.43 18.94 31.32
CA GLY A 366 -15.62 19.46 30.63
C GLY A 366 -16.71 18.42 30.38
N SER A 367 -17.42 18.60 29.26
CA SER A 367 -18.47 17.66 28.79
C SER A 367 -17.99 16.71 27.71
N ILE A 368 -16.89 17.06 27.04
CA ILE A 368 -16.03 16.24 26.18
C ILE A 368 -14.61 16.82 26.38
N ASP A 369 -13.61 15.98 26.69
CA ASP A 369 -12.21 16.42 26.73
C ASP A 369 -11.42 15.72 25.63
N GLY A 370 -10.38 16.39 25.13
CA GLY A 370 -9.36 15.75 24.33
C GLY A 370 -8.54 14.78 25.19
N PHE A 371 -7.91 13.78 24.57
CA PHE A 371 -6.88 13.00 25.23
C PHE A 371 -5.65 12.84 24.34
N LEU A 372 -4.52 12.54 24.98
CA LEU A 372 -3.29 12.12 24.34
C LEU A 372 -2.66 10.99 25.16
N ALA A 373 -2.37 9.86 24.51
CA ALA A 373 -1.78 8.68 25.11
C ALA A 373 -0.53 8.24 24.33
N LYS A 374 0.47 7.74 25.05
CA LYS A 374 1.66 7.12 24.46
C LYS A 374 1.72 5.63 24.80
N PHE A 375 1.88 4.79 23.79
CA PHE A 375 2.09 3.35 23.88
C PHE A 375 3.49 2.96 23.38
N SER A 376 4.02 1.84 23.88
CA SER A 376 5.21 1.21 23.31
C SER A 376 4.87 0.41 22.04
N THR A 377 5.88 -0.07 21.31
CA THR A 377 5.66 -0.91 20.11
C THR A 377 4.95 -2.24 20.41
N GLU A 378 4.96 -2.66 21.67
CA GLU A 378 4.31 -3.86 22.21
C GLU A 378 2.89 -3.59 22.74
N GLY A 379 2.38 -2.38 22.58
CA GLY A 379 1.03 -2.01 23.01
C GLY A 379 0.90 -1.73 24.51
N ILE A 380 1.99 -1.40 25.20
CA ILE A 380 1.98 -1.05 26.63
C ILE A 380 1.81 0.46 26.80
N LEU A 381 0.80 0.90 27.55
CA LEU A 381 0.60 2.32 27.87
C LEU A 381 1.76 2.84 28.73
N SER A 382 2.47 3.85 28.22
CA SER A 382 3.53 4.57 28.93
C SER A 382 2.95 5.69 29.80
N TRP A 383 2.11 6.54 29.21
CA TRP A 383 1.39 7.61 29.90
C TRP A 383 0.18 8.03 29.07
N SER A 384 -0.79 8.65 29.72
CA SER A 384 -1.93 9.30 29.07
C SER A 384 -2.34 10.54 29.86
N THR A 385 -2.92 11.51 29.16
CA THR A 385 -3.43 12.75 29.75
C THR A 385 -4.75 13.14 29.11
N TYR A 386 -5.62 13.78 29.89
CA TYR A 386 -6.69 14.62 29.35
C TYR A 386 -6.09 15.90 28.75
N TYR A 387 -6.87 16.60 27.95
CA TYR A 387 -6.53 17.91 27.42
C TYR A 387 -7.82 18.70 27.14
N GLY A 388 -8.11 19.69 27.98
CA GLY A 388 -9.32 20.49 27.85
C GLY A 388 -9.59 21.40 29.05
N GLY A 389 -10.69 22.15 28.95
CA GLY A 389 -11.22 23.03 29.98
C GLY A 389 -12.64 22.63 30.38
N LEU A 390 -13.53 23.62 30.60
CA LEU A 390 -14.91 23.36 31.02
C LEU A 390 -15.86 23.09 29.84
N GLY A 391 -15.42 23.34 28.62
CA GLY A 391 -16.20 23.23 27.39
C GLY A 391 -16.18 21.84 26.77
N LYS A 392 -16.20 21.80 25.44
CA LYS A 392 -15.93 20.62 24.62
C LYS A 392 -14.58 20.78 23.97
N ASP A 393 -13.72 19.80 24.13
CA ASP A 393 -12.36 19.81 23.62
C ASP A 393 -12.09 18.50 22.87
N GLN A 394 -11.53 18.58 21.67
CA GLN A 394 -11.33 17.42 20.79
C GLN A 394 -9.95 17.51 20.15
N ALA A 395 -9.13 16.47 20.29
CA ALA A 395 -7.87 16.33 19.56
C ALA A 395 -8.11 15.53 18.28
N PHE A 396 -8.00 16.17 17.11
CA PHE A 396 -8.33 15.54 15.82
C PHE A 396 -7.13 14.85 15.18
N SER A 397 -5.94 15.43 15.25
CA SER A 397 -4.74 14.88 14.62
C SER A 397 -3.51 15.07 15.51
N CYS A 398 -2.53 14.18 15.35
CA CYS A 398 -1.24 14.31 15.98
C CYS A 398 -0.10 13.87 15.06
N ILE A 399 1.06 14.52 15.21
CA ILE A 399 2.29 14.17 14.49
C ILE A 399 3.46 14.21 15.47
N ALA A 400 4.38 13.25 15.37
CA ALA A 400 5.51 13.14 16.28
C ALA A 400 6.85 13.17 15.56
N ASN A 401 7.87 13.55 16.33
CA ASN A 401 9.27 13.39 15.99
C ASN A 401 10.04 13.03 17.27
N GLN A 402 11.36 12.92 17.15
CA GLN A 402 12.22 12.59 18.30
C GLN A 402 12.13 13.59 19.45
N SER A 403 11.73 14.84 19.17
CA SER A 403 11.56 15.87 20.20
C SER A 403 10.22 15.77 20.92
N GLY A 404 9.24 15.01 20.42
CA GLY A 404 7.93 14.86 21.03
C GLY A 404 6.79 14.87 20.01
N VAL A 405 5.58 15.15 20.49
CA VAL A 405 4.35 15.08 19.70
C VAL A 405 3.65 16.44 19.65
N TYR A 406 3.04 16.74 18.52
CA TYR A 406 2.22 17.92 18.26
C TYR A 406 0.79 17.46 18.00
N VAL A 407 -0.19 18.19 18.52
CA VAL A 407 -1.60 17.85 18.48
C VAL A 407 -2.38 19.07 17.97
N GLY A 408 -3.26 18.84 17.01
CA GLY A 408 -4.22 19.82 16.49
C GLY A 408 -5.65 19.43 16.84
N GLY A 409 -6.52 20.42 17.07
CA GLY A 409 -7.89 20.12 17.46
C GLY A 409 -8.82 21.33 17.52
N TYR A 410 -9.92 21.14 18.25
CA TYR A 410 -10.99 22.12 18.49
C TYR A 410 -11.25 22.24 20.00
N THR A 411 -11.58 23.45 20.45
CA THR A 411 -11.89 23.73 21.85
C THR A 411 -13.00 24.77 21.97
N GLU A 412 -13.96 24.54 22.88
CA GLU A 412 -14.94 25.53 23.37
C GLU A 412 -14.52 26.12 24.72
N SER A 413 -13.28 25.87 25.15
CA SER A 413 -12.77 26.20 26.47
C SER A 413 -11.87 27.43 26.41
N ALA A 414 -12.16 28.45 27.23
CA ALA A 414 -11.34 29.65 27.34
C ALA A 414 -10.14 29.50 28.31
N GLU A 415 -10.16 28.49 29.17
CA GLU A 415 -9.14 28.23 30.19
C GLU A 415 -8.56 26.81 30.03
N ASN A 416 -7.35 26.61 30.56
CA ASN A 416 -6.60 25.34 30.54
C ASN A 416 -6.18 24.79 29.17
N ILE A 417 -6.25 25.61 28.12
CA ILE A 417 -5.74 25.24 26.79
C ILE A 417 -4.31 25.75 26.60
N VAL A 418 -4.10 27.06 26.65
CA VAL A 418 -2.86 27.69 26.19
C VAL A 418 -1.78 27.80 27.27
N THR A 419 -0.52 27.79 26.83
CA THR A 419 0.64 28.05 27.70
C THR A 419 1.01 29.54 27.72
N PRO A 420 1.71 30.04 28.76
CA PRO A 420 2.24 31.40 28.76
C PRO A 420 3.13 31.67 27.54
N GLY A 421 2.88 32.79 26.86
CA GLY A 421 3.62 33.17 25.64
C GLY A 421 3.10 32.53 24.34
N ALA A 422 1.90 31.96 24.36
CA ALA A 422 1.18 31.50 23.17
C ALA A 422 1.08 32.59 22.09
N ASP A 423 1.10 32.17 20.82
CA ASP A 423 0.91 33.03 19.65
C ASP A 423 -0.44 33.74 19.68
N GLN A 424 -1.50 32.99 20.00
CA GLN A 424 -2.83 33.47 20.31
C GLN A 424 -3.20 33.05 21.74
N PRO A 425 -3.09 33.97 22.72
CA PRO A 425 -3.29 33.66 24.14
C PRO A 425 -4.76 33.70 24.59
N ASN A 426 -5.67 34.23 23.76
CA ASN A 426 -7.07 34.40 24.12
C ASN A 426 -7.96 33.63 23.15
N TYR A 427 -8.99 33.02 23.72
CA TYR A 427 -10.11 32.42 23.01
C TYR A 427 -10.93 33.52 22.33
N ALA A 428 -11.15 33.40 21.01
CA ALA A 428 -11.62 34.50 20.17
C ALA A 428 -13.09 34.36 19.72
N GLY A 429 -13.67 33.16 19.74
CA GLY A 429 -15.00 32.92 19.19
C GLY A 429 -15.91 31.99 19.99
N ALA A 430 -16.76 31.28 19.27
CA ALA A 430 -17.66 30.25 19.83
C ALA A 430 -16.99 28.87 19.91
N GLY A 431 -15.82 28.71 19.29
CA GLY A 431 -14.92 27.58 19.41
C GLY A 431 -13.68 27.84 18.57
N ASP A 432 -12.49 27.64 19.12
CA ASP A 432 -11.25 27.93 18.40
C ASP A 432 -10.54 26.60 18.06
N ALA A 433 -9.71 26.61 17.03
CA ALA A 433 -8.74 25.55 16.87
C ALA A 433 -7.64 25.70 17.93
N PHE A 434 -6.94 24.62 18.25
CA PHE A 434 -5.74 24.69 19.08
C PHE A 434 -4.59 23.91 18.48
N ILE A 435 -3.37 24.29 18.87
CA ILE A 435 -2.13 23.55 18.61
C ILE A 435 -1.43 23.36 19.95
N ALA A 436 -1.14 22.13 20.32
CA ALA A 436 -0.39 21.79 21.54
C ALA A 436 0.82 20.92 21.21
N ALA A 437 1.92 21.11 21.94
CA ALA A 437 3.13 20.30 21.80
C ALA A 437 3.53 19.70 23.14
N PHE A 438 3.89 18.42 23.15
CA PHE A 438 4.33 17.68 24.33
C PHE A 438 5.71 17.07 24.11
N SER A 439 6.49 16.94 25.16
CA SER A 439 7.72 16.14 25.15
C SER A 439 7.41 14.64 25.06
N PRO A 440 8.40 13.77 24.79
CA PRO A 440 8.18 12.34 24.77
C PRO A 440 7.69 11.76 26.11
N ALA A 441 7.94 12.49 27.20
CA ALA A 441 7.50 12.17 28.56
C ALA A 441 6.11 12.74 28.91
N GLY A 442 5.37 13.33 27.96
CA GLY A 442 4.02 13.87 28.19
C GLY A 442 3.99 15.24 28.87
N ILE A 443 5.11 15.97 28.87
CA ILE A 443 5.19 17.33 29.44
C ILE A 443 4.84 18.35 28.36
N ILE A 444 3.84 19.19 28.60
CA ILE A 444 3.47 20.27 27.67
C ILE A 444 4.64 21.25 27.47
N LYS A 445 4.93 21.58 26.22
CA LYS A 445 5.98 22.53 25.80
C LYS A 445 5.39 23.88 25.45
N PHE A 446 4.37 23.87 24.60
CA PHE A 446 3.57 25.04 24.29
C PHE A 446 2.16 24.62 23.90
N SER A 447 1.21 25.54 24.02
CA SER A 447 -0.09 25.46 23.37
C SER A 447 -0.61 26.86 23.06
N THR A 448 -1.33 26.98 21.94
CA THR A 448 -1.94 28.21 21.45
C THR A 448 -3.31 27.94 20.85
N TYR A 449 -4.21 28.92 20.91
CA TYR A 449 -5.39 28.94 20.05
C TYR A 449 -4.98 29.26 18.59
N LEU A 450 -5.90 29.01 17.67
CA LEU A 450 -5.87 29.42 16.28
C LEU A 450 -7.32 29.62 15.83
N GLY A 451 -7.72 30.87 15.59
CA GLY A 451 -9.09 31.15 15.20
C GLY A 451 -9.48 32.62 15.28
N GLY A 452 -10.69 32.92 14.82
CA GLY A 452 -11.29 34.24 14.81
C GLY A 452 -12.58 34.29 15.64
N SER A 453 -13.53 35.11 15.21
CA SER A 453 -14.77 35.38 15.95
C SER A 453 -15.77 34.23 16.03
N ASP A 454 -15.57 33.14 15.27
CA ASP A 454 -16.57 32.09 15.06
C ASP A 454 -16.07 30.69 15.47
N GLN A 455 -16.32 29.65 14.68
CA GLN A 455 -15.94 28.27 15.02
C GLN A 455 -14.83 27.73 14.11
N ASP A 456 -13.61 27.68 14.63
CA ASP A 456 -12.42 27.25 13.89
C ASP A 456 -11.99 25.84 14.29
N ARG A 457 -11.65 24.99 13.33
CA ARG A 457 -11.24 23.59 13.60
C ARG A 457 -9.95 23.27 12.88
N ALA A 458 -8.91 22.85 13.61
CA ALA A 458 -7.70 22.26 13.00
C ALA A 458 -7.90 20.76 12.84
N HIS A 459 -8.21 20.32 11.62
CA HIS A 459 -8.49 18.91 11.32
C HIS A 459 -7.21 18.08 11.23
N ASP A 460 -6.13 18.66 10.71
CA ASP A 460 -4.88 17.94 10.54
C ASP A 460 -3.64 18.80 10.80
N ILE A 461 -2.56 18.15 11.25
CA ILE A 461 -1.26 18.72 11.57
C ILE A 461 -0.13 17.81 11.10
N HIS A 462 0.84 18.39 10.38
CA HIS A 462 1.99 17.68 9.86
C HIS A 462 3.29 18.48 10.05
N LEU A 463 4.44 17.83 9.91
CA LEU A 463 5.77 18.44 10.00
C LEU A 463 6.37 18.57 8.60
N ASP A 464 6.81 19.77 8.21
CA ASP A 464 7.67 19.91 7.03
C ASP A 464 9.08 19.37 7.30
N HIS A 465 9.91 19.23 6.25
CA HIS A 465 11.28 18.73 6.37
C HIS A 465 12.18 19.58 7.30
N PHE A 466 11.80 20.83 7.58
CA PHE A 466 12.50 21.71 8.53
C PHE A 466 11.95 21.59 9.98
N GLY A 467 10.94 20.75 10.20
CA GLY A 467 10.25 20.55 11.47
C GLY A 467 9.26 21.66 11.84
N ASN A 468 8.85 22.50 10.89
CA ASN A 468 7.74 23.44 11.09
C ASN A 468 6.40 22.70 11.01
N LEU A 469 5.40 23.24 11.69
CA LEU A 469 4.06 22.68 11.70
C LEU A 469 3.26 23.25 10.54
N MET A 470 2.65 22.37 9.78
CA MET A 470 1.68 22.65 8.72
C MET A 470 0.31 22.21 9.24
N ILE A 471 -0.66 23.11 9.26
CA ILE A 471 -1.99 22.87 9.84
C ILE A 471 -3.03 23.20 8.78
N THR A 472 -4.02 22.34 8.63
CA THR A 472 -5.21 22.63 7.83
C THR A 472 -6.48 22.45 8.63
N GLY A 473 -7.54 23.13 8.21
CA GLY A 473 -8.78 23.13 8.95
C GLY A 473 -9.94 23.78 8.24
N THR A 474 -11.00 24.03 8.98
CA THR A 474 -12.23 24.68 8.51
C THR A 474 -12.51 25.91 9.38
N THR A 475 -12.82 27.05 8.76
CA THR A 475 -13.10 28.31 9.46
C THR A 475 -14.22 29.09 8.76
N PRO A 476 -15.26 29.54 9.48
CA PRO A 476 -16.21 30.53 9.02
C PRO A 476 -15.81 31.96 9.43
N SER A 477 -14.70 32.13 10.16
CA SER A 477 -14.29 33.44 10.67
C SER A 477 -13.77 34.34 9.56
N GLU A 478 -14.13 35.62 9.63
CA GLU A 478 -13.61 36.66 8.74
C GLU A 478 -12.25 37.21 9.23
N ASP A 479 -11.85 36.90 10.47
CA ASP A 479 -10.64 37.39 11.14
C ASP A 479 -9.81 36.26 11.79
N GLY A 480 -8.67 36.61 12.41
CA GLY A 480 -7.87 35.67 13.22
C GLY A 480 -7.03 34.64 12.45
N ILE A 481 -7.36 34.36 11.19
CA ILE A 481 -6.65 33.36 10.37
C ILE A 481 -5.48 34.00 9.61
N ALA A 482 -5.78 34.79 8.57
CA ALA A 482 -4.79 35.21 7.58
C ALA A 482 -3.60 35.99 8.15
N LEU A 483 -2.39 35.61 7.74
CA LEU A 483 -1.13 36.27 8.10
C LEU A 483 -0.14 36.17 6.94
N GLY A 484 0.38 37.31 6.49
CA GLY A 484 1.41 37.40 5.44
C GLY A 484 0.87 37.83 4.07
N ASP A 485 1.72 37.73 3.04
CA ASP A 485 1.36 37.92 1.62
C ASP A 485 0.94 36.56 1.04
N VAL A 486 -0.33 36.21 1.27
CA VAL A 486 -0.87 34.86 1.08
C VAL A 486 -1.87 34.74 -0.06
N HIS A 487 -2.30 33.52 -0.37
CA HIS A 487 -3.26 33.24 -1.44
C HIS A 487 -4.60 33.98 -1.27
N GLN A 488 -5.20 33.90 -0.08
CA GLN A 488 -6.51 34.47 0.22
C GLN A 488 -6.53 34.99 1.67
N SER A 489 -6.94 36.24 1.84
CA SER A 489 -6.88 36.95 3.13
C SER A 489 -8.20 37.04 3.89
N GLU A 490 -9.30 36.62 3.28
CA GLU A 490 -10.66 36.67 3.82
C GLU A 490 -11.39 35.39 3.42
N VAL A 491 -12.33 34.93 4.24
CA VAL A 491 -13.23 33.83 3.89
C VAL A 491 -14.09 34.20 2.67
N GLY A 492 -14.21 33.29 1.71
CA GLY A 492 -14.93 33.50 0.45
C GLY A 492 -16.44 33.24 0.54
N GLY A 493 -16.85 32.39 1.48
CA GLY A 493 -18.21 31.89 1.59
C GLY A 493 -18.69 31.71 3.04
N ASN A 494 -19.41 30.62 3.29
CA ASN A 494 -19.91 30.31 4.63
C ASN A 494 -18.80 29.80 5.54
N SER A 495 -17.86 29.05 4.97
CA SER A 495 -16.68 28.55 5.66
C SER A 495 -15.66 28.06 4.65
N ASP A 496 -14.41 28.45 4.81
CA ASP A 496 -13.34 28.03 3.91
C ASP A 496 -12.39 27.07 4.63
N ALA A 497 -11.59 26.36 3.83
CA ALA A 497 -10.41 25.72 4.37
C ALA A 497 -9.42 26.81 4.80
N PHE A 498 -8.65 26.57 5.86
CA PHE A 498 -7.47 27.37 6.15
C PHE A 498 -6.22 26.52 6.08
N ILE A 499 -5.09 27.14 5.71
CA ILE A 499 -3.77 26.55 5.74
C ILE A 499 -2.86 27.47 6.56
N SER A 500 -2.20 26.93 7.57
CA SER A 500 -1.31 27.69 8.45
C SER A 500 0.04 27.01 8.61
N LYS A 501 1.11 27.80 8.60
CA LYS A 501 2.46 27.37 8.95
C LYS A 501 2.90 27.98 10.26
N TYR A 502 3.39 27.16 11.18
CA TYR A 502 3.94 27.57 12.47
C TYR A 502 5.37 27.06 12.64
N SER A 503 6.22 27.80 13.36
CA SER A 503 7.52 27.24 13.77
C SER A 503 7.34 26.03 14.69
N LYS A 504 8.38 25.22 14.82
CA LYS A 504 8.50 24.17 15.85
C LYS A 504 8.28 24.62 17.30
N THR A 505 8.28 25.93 17.54
CA THR A 505 8.06 26.56 18.84
C THR A 505 6.67 27.19 18.98
N GLY A 506 5.78 26.98 18.02
CA GLY A 506 4.39 27.44 18.09
C GLY A 506 4.18 28.90 17.71
N VAL A 507 5.03 29.50 16.88
CA VAL A 507 4.85 30.89 16.37
C VAL A 507 4.32 30.86 14.93
N LYS A 508 3.19 31.53 14.65
CA LYS A 508 2.57 31.57 13.32
C LYS A 508 3.52 32.29 12.35
N LYS A 509 3.79 31.66 11.20
CA LYS A 509 4.66 32.17 10.13
C LYS A 509 3.85 32.81 9.02
N TRP A 510 2.85 32.09 8.56
CA TRP A 510 1.86 32.56 7.61
C TRP A 510 0.59 31.74 7.79
N SER A 511 -0.52 32.28 7.30
CA SER A 511 -1.80 31.58 7.27
C SER A 511 -2.68 32.17 6.17
N THR A 512 -3.44 31.33 5.49
CA THR A 512 -4.28 31.70 4.35
C THR A 512 -5.61 30.98 4.44
N TYR A 513 -6.65 31.59 3.89
CA TYR A 513 -7.87 30.88 3.52
C TYR A 513 -7.66 30.15 2.18
N PHE A 514 -8.54 29.21 1.89
CA PHE A 514 -8.70 28.58 0.59
C PHE A 514 -10.16 28.15 0.42
N GLY A 515 -10.88 28.87 -0.43
CA GLY A 515 -12.27 28.55 -0.73
C GLY A 515 -12.92 29.46 -1.76
N GLY A 516 -14.19 29.16 -2.03
CA GLY A 516 -15.06 29.89 -2.93
C GLY A 516 -16.27 30.45 -2.18
N LEU A 517 -17.42 30.55 -2.86
CA LEU A 517 -18.62 31.19 -2.30
C LEU A 517 -19.43 30.27 -1.37
N LYS A 518 -19.02 29.02 -1.16
CA LYS A 518 -19.76 28.02 -0.38
C LYS A 518 -18.88 27.51 0.77
N THR A 519 -18.89 26.19 1.02
CA THR A 519 -18.19 25.57 2.13
C THR A 519 -17.05 24.74 1.57
N GLU A 520 -15.84 25.02 2.06
CA GLU A 520 -14.65 24.23 1.84
C GLU A 520 -14.11 23.77 3.18
N ARG A 521 -13.66 22.52 3.24
CA ARG A 521 -13.03 21.98 4.45
C ARG A 521 -11.61 21.56 4.11
N GLY A 522 -10.65 21.89 4.95
CA GLY A 522 -9.30 21.32 4.89
C GLY A 522 -9.24 20.09 5.78
N ARG A 523 -9.21 18.88 5.19
CA ARG A 523 -9.25 17.61 5.93
C ARG A 523 -7.88 17.04 6.23
N GLU A 524 -6.97 17.04 5.26
CA GLU A 524 -5.60 16.56 5.44
C GLU A 524 -4.60 17.47 4.72
N ILE A 525 -3.42 17.61 5.33
CA ILE A 525 -2.28 18.36 4.80
C ILE A 525 -1.01 17.51 4.81
N VAL A 526 -0.32 17.44 3.66
CA VAL A 526 0.99 16.77 3.57
C VAL A 526 2.03 17.70 2.96
N PRO A 527 3.18 17.92 3.62
CA PRO A 527 4.27 18.69 3.06
C PRO A 527 5.10 17.85 2.08
N ASP A 528 5.68 18.51 1.06
CA ASP A 528 6.71 17.91 0.21
C ASP A 528 8.13 18.20 0.73
N GLY A 529 9.14 17.62 0.09
CA GLY A 529 10.56 17.82 0.44
C GLY A 529 11.06 19.26 0.33
N ASP A 530 10.39 20.10 -0.47
CA ASP A 530 10.75 21.51 -0.70
C ASP A 530 10.10 22.47 0.31
N GLY A 531 9.26 21.94 1.21
CA GLY A 531 8.53 22.73 2.20
C GLY A 531 7.27 23.42 1.66
N ASN A 532 6.80 23.01 0.47
CA ASN A 532 5.45 23.27 -0.01
C ASN A 532 4.48 22.29 0.68
N CYS A 533 3.18 22.41 0.41
CA CYS A 533 2.20 21.46 0.94
C CYS A 533 1.04 21.20 -0.01
N TYR A 534 0.48 20.01 0.10
CA TYR A 534 -0.77 19.61 -0.51
C TYR A 534 -1.90 19.59 0.52
N VAL A 535 -3.09 19.99 0.12
CA VAL A 535 -4.30 19.99 0.94
C VAL A 535 -5.46 19.38 0.17
N THR A 536 -6.26 18.56 0.85
CA THR A 536 -7.51 18.00 0.31
C THR A 536 -8.67 18.19 1.27
N GLY A 537 -9.88 18.15 0.71
CA GLY A 537 -11.13 18.05 1.43
C GLY A 537 -12.31 18.21 0.47
N PRO A 538 -13.55 18.22 0.98
CA PRO A 538 -14.73 18.52 0.19
C PRO A 538 -14.87 20.03 -0.11
N THR A 539 -15.42 20.36 -1.27
CA THR A 539 -15.80 21.72 -1.68
C THR A 539 -17.19 21.73 -2.32
N GLY A 540 -18.04 22.65 -1.86
CA GLY A 540 -19.32 22.94 -2.53
C GLY A 540 -19.22 23.99 -3.64
N SER A 541 -18.08 24.68 -3.74
CA SER A 541 -17.88 25.84 -4.62
C SER A 541 -17.53 25.44 -6.05
N GLY A 542 -18.32 25.91 -7.02
CA GLY A 542 -18.06 25.69 -8.45
C GLY A 542 -17.06 26.68 -9.09
N LEU A 543 -16.52 27.63 -8.33
CA LEU A 543 -15.56 28.64 -8.78
C LEU A 543 -14.49 28.86 -7.70
N ASN A 544 -13.34 29.39 -8.11
CA ASN A 544 -12.20 29.77 -7.24
C ASN A 544 -11.50 28.61 -6.52
N ILE A 545 -11.71 27.37 -6.95
CA ILE A 545 -10.92 26.22 -6.49
C ILE A 545 -9.89 25.86 -7.54
N ALA A 546 -10.33 25.34 -8.70
CA ALA A 546 -9.39 24.84 -9.71
C ALA A 546 -8.62 25.94 -10.45
N THR A 547 -7.34 25.70 -10.69
CA THR A 547 -6.50 26.56 -11.55
C THR A 547 -6.69 26.23 -13.03
N PRO A 548 -6.25 27.11 -13.96
CA PRO A 548 -6.18 26.76 -15.37
C PRO A 548 -5.37 25.47 -15.58
N ASP A 549 -5.78 24.66 -16.56
CA ASP A 549 -5.14 23.39 -16.94
C ASP A 549 -5.17 22.29 -15.86
N ALA A 550 -5.97 22.46 -14.80
CA ALA A 550 -6.20 21.43 -13.79
C ALA A 550 -6.80 20.15 -14.38
N HIS A 551 -6.61 19.01 -13.70
CA HIS A 551 -7.19 17.73 -14.09
C HIS A 551 -8.72 17.83 -14.28
N GLN A 552 -9.40 18.47 -13.32
CA GLN A 552 -10.81 18.80 -13.38
C GLN A 552 -10.99 20.27 -13.00
N VAL A 553 -11.53 21.05 -13.94
CA VAL A 553 -11.67 22.52 -13.84
C VAL A 553 -13.06 22.98 -13.39
N LEU A 554 -14.04 22.07 -13.32
CA LEU A 554 -15.42 22.36 -12.91
C LEU A 554 -15.86 21.37 -11.83
N LEU A 555 -16.63 21.87 -10.86
CA LEU A 555 -17.40 21.04 -9.95
C LEU A 555 -18.45 20.25 -10.74
N ASN A 556 -18.48 18.93 -10.60
CA ASN A 556 -19.41 18.05 -11.30
C ASN A 556 -20.65 17.69 -10.45
N GLY A 557 -20.54 17.78 -9.12
CA GLY A 557 -21.66 17.55 -8.20
C GLY A 557 -22.90 18.33 -8.62
N SER A 558 -23.93 17.60 -9.08
CA SER A 558 -25.17 18.21 -9.56
C SER A 558 -26.39 17.35 -9.26
N GLY A 559 -27.37 17.95 -8.60
CA GLY A 559 -28.68 17.35 -8.39
C GLY A 559 -29.81 18.36 -8.61
N PRO A 560 -31.08 17.93 -8.53
CA PRO A 560 -32.22 18.82 -8.69
C PRO A 560 -32.10 20.00 -7.73
N ALA A 561 -32.45 21.20 -8.21
CA ALA A 561 -32.28 22.48 -7.52
C ALA A 561 -33.17 22.62 -6.25
N THR A 562 -32.93 21.77 -5.25
CA THR A 562 -33.56 21.78 -3.94
C THR A 562 -32.47 21.73 -2.88
N ASP A 563 -31.89 22.88 -2.55
CA ASP A 563 -31.20 23.21 -1.29
C ASP A 563 -30.09 22.27 -0.73
N THR A 564 -29.71 21.20 -1.41
CA THR A 564 -28.57 20.35 -1.06
C THR A 564 -27.35 20.80 -1.84
N VAL A 565 -26.35 21.31 -1.14
CA VAL A 565 -25.02 21.63 -1.70
C VAL A 565 -24.30 20.30 -1.91
N TYR A 566 -24.10 19.91 -3.17
CA TYR A 566 -23.23 18.78 -3.51
C TYR A 566 -21.76 19.21 -3.37
N GLU A 567 -20.93 18.33 -2.82
CA GLU A 567 -19.50 18.57 -2.58
C GLU A 567 -18.64 17.63 -3.45
N ASP A 568 -17.66 18.13 -4.19
CA ASP A 568 -16.61 17.28 -4.79
C ASP A 568 -15.38 17.31 -3.88
N ALA A 569 -14.49 16.32 -3.98
CA ALA A 569 -13.16 16.45 -3.39
C ALA A 569 -12.33 17.48 -4.17
N TYR A 570 -11.37 18.12 -3.52
CA TYR A 570 -10.33 18.92 -4.19
C TYR A 570 -8.94 18.45 -3.80
N LEU A 571 -7.96 18.77 -4.63
CA LEU A 571 -6.53 18.67 -4.32
C LEU A 571 -5.85 19.98 -4.71
N ALA A 572 -5.16 20.61 -3.76
CA ALA A 572 -4.51 21.89 -3.94
C ALA A 572 -3.05 21.84 -3.45
N LYS A 573 -2.13 22.42 -4.22
CA LYS A 573 -0.71 22.58 -3.86
C LYS A 573 -0.40 24.05 -3.58
N PHE A 574 0.21 24.32 -2.43
CA PHE A 574 0.66 25.65 -2.01
C PHE A 574 2.17 25.69 -1.87
N ASP A 575 2.81 26.78 -2.27
CA ASP A 575 4.23 26.98 -2.04
C ASP A 575 4.57 27.19 -0.56
N SER A 576 5.86 27.14 -0.25
CA SER A 576 6.37 27.35 1.12
C SER A 576 6.01 28.71 1.77
N THR A 577 5.46 29.66 1.00
CA THR A 577 5.02 30.99 1.45
C THR A 577 3.51 31.12 1.62
N GLY A 578 2.74 30.08 1.29
CA GLY A 578 1.29 30.07 1.40
C GLY A 578 0.57 30.60 0.15
N LYS A 579 1.22 30.60 -1.02
CA LYS A 579 0.58 30.93 -2.30
C LYS A 579 0.19 29.67 -3.05
N LEU A 580 -1.01 29.65 -3.61
CA LEU A 580 -1.48 28.54 -4.42
C LEU A 580 -0.63 28.39 -5.69
N LEU A 581 -0.12 27.18 -5.92
CA LEU A 581 0.59 26.79 -7.14
C LEU A 581 -0.38 26.24 -8.17
N TRP A 582 -1.19 25.26 -7.77
CA TRP A 582 -2.25 24.67 -8.59
C TRP A 582 -3.32 24.04 -7.71
N ALA A 583 -4.53 23.89 -8.24
CA ALA A 583 -5.61 23.15 -7.61
C ALA A 583 -6.52 22.50 -8.64
N THR A 584 -7.13 21.39 -8.28
CA THR A 584 -8.08 20.64 -9.11
C THR A 584 -9.26 20.16 -8.27
N TYR A 585 -10.42 20.04 -8.91
CA TYR A 585 -11.49 19.20 -8.39
C TYR A 585 -11.16 17.72 -8.61
N PHE A 586 -11.86 16.84 -7.89
CA PHE A 586 -11.89 15.40 -8.12
C PHE A 586 -13.25 14.87 -7.67
N GLY A 587 -14.17 14.69 -8.63
CA GLY A 587 -15.57 14.40 -8.34
C GLY A 587 -16.43 14.04 -9.55
N GLY A 588 -17.52 13.34 -9.27
CA GLY A 588 -18.56 12.94 -10.22
C GLY A 588 -19.86 13.72 -9.98
N GLU A 589 -21.00 13.09 -10.24
CA GLU A 589 -22.31 13.72 -10.20
C GLU A 589 -22.91 13.91 -8.78
N HIS A 590 -22.30 13.29 -7.77
CA HIS A 590 -22.74 13.25 -6.37
C HIS A 590 -21.59 13.63 -5.43
N ASP A 591 -21.74 13.37 -4.12
CA ASP A 591 -20.78 13.87 -3.13
C ASP A 591 -19.50 13.03 -3.09
N GLU A 592 -18.36 13.71 -3.22
CA GLU A 592 -17.02 13.21 -2.93
C GLU A 592 -16.38 13.94 -1.76
N MET A 593 -15.82 13.17 -0.85
CA MET A 593 -15.16 13.68 0.35
C MET A 593 -13.72 13.20 0.36
N GLY A 594 -12.78 14.05 -0.05
CA GLY A 594 -11.36 13.84 0.21
C GLY A 594 -11.13 13.88 1.73
N SER A 595 -10.51 12.84 2.29
CA SER A 595 -10.33 12.70 3.74
C SER A 595 -8.93 12.30 4.14
N ALA A 596 -8.23 11.60 3.24
CA ALA A 596 -6.93 11.01 3.51
C ALA A 596 -5.91 11.39 2.42
N MET A 597 -4.62 11.58 2.74
CA MET A 597 -3.55 11.90 1.78
C MET A 597 -2.18 11.39 2.22
N LYS A 598 -1.33 10.98 1.25
CA LYS A 598 0.10 10.73 1.47
C LYS A 598 0.93 11.26 0.31
N TRP A 599 2.08 11.86 0.63
CA TRP A 599 3.09 12.26 -0.35
C TRP A 599 4.20 11.22 -0.40
N LEU A 600 4.60 10.85 -1.61
CA LEU A 600 5.68 9.91 -1.84
C LEU A 600 6.94 10.66 -2.30
N ALA A 601 8.11 10.18 -1.90
CA ALA A 601 9.39 10.84 -2.20
C ALA A 601 9.69 10.99 -3.71
N ASN A 602 9.00 10.25 -4.56
CA ASN A 602 9.05 10.39 -6.02
C ASN A 602 8.15 11.51 -6.58
N GLY A 603 7.50 12.30 -5.73
CA GLY A 603 6.67 13.46 -6.10
C GLY A 603 5.18 13.16 -6.23
N LEU A 604 4.76 11.89 -6.08
CA LEU A 604 3.36 11.52 -6.18
C LEU A 604 2.57 11.90 -4.95
N VAL A 605 1.28 12.11 -5.16
CA VAL A 605 0.30 12.36 -4.09
C VAL A 605 -0.82 11.35 -4.22
N VAL A 606 -1.02 10.57 -3.17
CA VAL A 606 -2.15 9.64 -3.06
C VAL A 606 -3.22 10.31 -2.21
N ILE A 607 -4.46 10.35 -2.68
CA ILE A 607 -5.62 10.82 -1.94
C ILE A 607 -6.63 9.69 -1.76
N GLY A 608 -7.29 9.65 -0.61
CA GLY A 608 -8.34 8.71 -0.27
C GLY A 608 -9.55 9.46 0.25
N GLY A 609 -10.73 8.87 0.07
CA GLY A 609 -11.97 9.53 0.42
C GLY A 609 -13.18 8.65 0.27
N THR A 610 -14.37 9.24 0.34
CA THR A 610 -15.63 8.55 0.03
C THR A 610 -16.36 9.19 -1.13
N THR A 611 -17.20 8.42 -1.81
CA THR A 611 -17.96 8.86 -2.97
C THR A 611 -19.37 8.26 -3.01
N LEU A 612 -20.31 9.07 -3.49
CA LEU A 612 -21.65 8.63 -3.88
C LEU A 612 -21.82 8.56 -5.41
N SER A 613 -20.81 8.97 -6.17
CA SER A 613 -20.83 9.03 -7.63
C SER A 613 -20.49 7.70 -8.27
N ASP A 614 -21.25 7.35 -9.31
CA ASP A 614 -20.99 6.21 -10.19
C ASP A 614 -20.07 6.57 -11.37
N SER A 615 -19.80 7.86 -11.60
CA SER A 615 -19.01 8.33 -12.74
C SER A 615 -17.70 9.05 -12.36
N LEU A 616 -16.73 8.96 -13.29
CA LEU A 616 -15.52 9.83 -13.38
C LEU A 616 -14.44 9.70 -12.31
N LEU A 617 -14.56 8.80 -11.33
CA LEU A 617 -13.53 8.64 -10.30
C LEU A 617 -12.53 7.53 -10.60
N SER A 618 -12.96 6.38 -11.11
CA SER A 618 -12.05 5.27 -11.38
C SER A 618 -11.31 5.42 -12.71
N THR A 619 -10.04 5.01 -12.73
CA THR A 619 -9.32 4.79 -13.97
C THR A 619 -9.66 3.40 -14.54
N PRO A 620 -9.49 3.19 -15.86
CA PRO A 620 -9.87 1.92 -16.48
C PRO A 620 -9.09 0.68 -15.98
N ASP A 621 -7.98 0.89 -15.27
CA ASP A 621 -7.11 -0.11 -14.61
C ASP A 621 -7.30 -0.14 -13.08
N ALA A 622 -8.38 0.46 -12.57
CA ALA A 622 -8.78 0.39 -11.17
C ALA A 622 -8.98 -1.06 -10.68
N LEU A 623 -8.79 -1.29 -9.38
CA LEU A 623 -9.16 -2.55 -8.75
C LEU A 623 -10.67 -2.77 -8.78
N GLN A 624 -11.43 -1.73 -8.47
CA GLN A 624 -12.88 -1.66 -8.57
C GLN A 624 -13.24 -0.46 -9.44
N VAL A 625 -13.76 -0.74 -10.64
CA VAL A 625 -14.08 0.28 -11.65
C VAL A 625 -15.48 0.87 -11.45
N LEU A 626 -16.40 0.14 -10.81
CA LEU A 626 -17.75 0.59 -10.52
C LEU A 626 -17.99 0.63 -9.01
N ARG A 627 -18.66 1.68 -8.53
CA ARG A 627 -19.13 1.74 -7.15
C ARG A 627 -20.03 0.53 -6.83
N GLY A 628 -19.80 -0.09 -5.68
CA GLY A 628 -20.51 -1.27 -5.21
C GLY A 628 -21.94 -0.94 -4.76
N GLY A 629 -22.17 0.30 -4.29
CA GLY A 629 -23.47 0.89 -3.97
C GLY A 629 -23.52 1.45 -2.55
N GLY A 630 -24.27 2.53 -2.32
CA GLY A 630 -24.12 3.29 -1.06
C GLY A 630 -22.87 4.18 -1.09
N ARG A 631 -22.46 4.78 0.02
CA ARG A 631 -21.23 5.59 0.08
C ARG A 631 -20.00 4.67 0.13
N ASP A 632 -19.28 4.54 -0.98
CA ASP A 632 -18.06 3.73 -1.07
C ASP A 632 -16.81 4.58 -0.80
N GLY A 633 -15.68 3.93 -0.54
CA GLY A 633 -14.37 4.56 -0.57
C GLY A 633 -13.83 4.76 -1.99
N PHE A 634 -12.91 5.71 -2.15
CA PHE A 634 -12.06 5.84 -3.33
C PHE A 634 -10.60 6.06 -2.94
N LEU A 635 -9.70 5.69 -3.84
CA LEU A 635 -8.27 5.97 -3.76
C LEU A 635 -7.85 6.54 -5.12
N ALA A 636 -7.06 7.61 -5.14
CA ALA A 636 -6.58 8.24 -6.36
C ALA A 636 -5.12 8.67 -6.21
N ILE A 637 -4.34 8.56 -7.27
CA ILE A 637 -2.92 8.89 -7.32
C ILE A 637 -2.75 9.99 -8.36
N PHE A 638 -2.12 11.09 -7.95
CA PHE A 638 -1.81 12.25 -8.76
C PHE A 638 -0.30 12.41 -8.89
N SER A 639 0.13 12.94 -10.04
CA SER A 639 1.49 13.45 -10.21
C SER A 639 1.68 14.77 -9.46
N GLU A 640 2.94 15.19 -9.32
CA GLU A 640 3.32 16.43 -8.64
C GLU A 640 2.69 17.70 -9.25
N ASP A 641 2.36 17.66 -10.54
CA ASP A 641 1.70 18.72 -11.30
C ASP A 641 0.16 18.61 -11.29
N GLY A 642 -0.42 17.68 -10.53
CA GLY A 642 -1.86 17.59 -10.30
C GLY A 642 -2.65 16.83 -11.38
N ARG A 643 -1.97 16.02 -12.21
CA ARG A 643 -2.63 15.15 -13.19
C ARG A 643 -2.96 13.80 -12.54
N LEU A 644 -4.19 13.33 -12.71
CA LEU A 644 -4.60 11.99 -12.29
C LEU A 644 -3.78 10.91 -13.04
N ILE A 645 -3.20 9.99 -12.27
CA ILE A 645 -2.43 8.85 -12.77
C ILE A 645 -3.26 7.57 -12.72
N TRP A 646 -3.92 7.33 -11.59
CA TRP A 646 -4.66 6.10 -11.30
C TRP A 646 -5.71 6.37 -10.24
N SER A 647 -6.86 5.71 -10.29
CA SER A 647 -7.83 5.74 -9.20
C SER A 647 -8.76 4.54 -9.21
N THR A 648 -9.23 4.13 -8.04
CA THR A 648 -10.17 3.03 -7.86
C THR A 648 -11.27 3.40 -6.87
N TYR A 649 -12.43 2.75 -7.01
CA TYR A 649 -13.36 2.60 -5.90
C TYR A 649 -12.86 1.51 -4.94
N TYR A 650 -13.43 1.47 -3.74
CA TYR A 650 -13.46 0.28 -2.89
C TYR A 650 -14.67 0.36 -1.96
N GLY A 651 -15.50 -0.66 -1.99
CA GLY A 651 -16.73 -0.67 -1.21
C GLY A 651 -17.66 -1.80 -1.61
N GLY A 652 -18.59 -2.12 -0.70
CA GLY A 652 -19.62 -3.12 -0.89
C GLY A 652 -20.91 -2.51 -1.43
N ILE A 653 -22.04 -3.16 -1.16
CA ILE A 653 -23.39 -2.70 -1.58
C ILE A 653 -24.06 -1.76 -0.56
N LYS A 654 -23.35 -1.39 0.50
CA LYS A 654 -23.85 -0.60 1.62
C LYS A 654 -22.81 0.46 1.95
N ASP A 655 -23.21 1.50 2.68
CA ASP A 655 -22.29 2.56 3.07
C ASP A 655 -21.07 2.04 3.85
N GLU A 656 -19.87 2.38 3.37
CA GLU A 656 -18.56 2.15 4.00
C GLU A 656 -18.16 3.27 4.97
N ASN A 657 -19.07 4.21 5.25
CA ASN A 657 -18.95 5.14 6.38
C ASN A 657 -20.27 5.86 6.69
N TYR A 658 -20.55 6.12 7.97
CA TYR A 658 -21.79 6.80 8.42
C TYR A 658 -21.56 8.10 9.19
N GLN A 659 -20.35 8.44 9.65
CA GLN A 659 -20.17 9.62 10.51
C GLN A 659 -19.54 10.81 9.78
N ASP A 660 -20.14 11.98 10.01
CA ASP A 660 -19.89 13.28 9.40
C ASP A 660 -18.39 13.64 9.29
N GLY A 661 -17.75 13.23 8.19
CA GLY A 661 -16.52 13.86 7.73
C GLY A 661 -15.21 13.11 7.91
N TYR A 662 -15.22 11.89 8.43
CA TYR A 662 -14.04 11.03 8.44
C TYR A 662 -14.22 9.99 7.35
N GLY A 663 -13.28 9.92 6.41
CA GLY A 663 -13.30 8.93 5.34
C GLY A 663 -12.33 7.80 5.65
N PRO A 664 -12.18 6.84 4.73
CA PRO A 664 -11.33 5.68 4.94
C PRO A 664 -9.88 6.06 5.22
N ALA A 665 -9.30 5.42 6.23
CA ALA A 665 -7.91 5.60 6.60
C ALA A 665 -7.01 4.77 5.69
N PHE A 666 -5.88 5.33 5.26
CA PHE A 666 -4.86 4.57 4.56
C PHE A 666 -3.46 5.08 4.89
N ASP A 667 -2.48 4.21 4.71
CA ASP A 667 -1.07 4.58 4.72
C ASP A 667 -0.26 3.77 3.69
N ILE A 668 0.97 4.20 3.44
CA ILE A 668 1.86 3.61 2.45
C ILE A 668 3.17 3.21 3.12
N TYR A 669 3.59 1.95 2.94
CA TYR A 669 4.95 1.52 3.26
C TYR A 669 5.73 1.22 1.98
N ASP A 670 7.06 1.21 2.09
CA ASP A 670 8.05 0.91 1.04
C ASP A 670 7.85 1.60 -0.33
N ASN A 671 7.10 2.70 -0.37
CA ASN A 671 6.69 3.44 -1.56
C ASN A 671 5.89 2.63 -2.61
N ARG A 672 5.41 1.45 -2.25
CA ARG A 672 4.76 0.54 -3.20
C ARG A 672 3.48 -0.08 -2.64
N HIS A 673 3.41 -0.29 -1.33
CA HIS A 673 2.26 -0.93 -0.73
C HIS A 673 1.32 0.07 -0.05
N ILE A 674 0.11 0.21 -0.58
CA ILE A 674 -0.96 0.99 0.03
C ILE A 674 -1.80 0.07 0.91
N ILE A 675 -1.94 0.41 2.18
CA ILE A 675 -2.84 -0.26 3.11
C ILE A 675 -4.00 0.67 3.42
N PHE A 676 -5.23 0.21 3.24
CA PHE A 676 -6.40 0.98 3.62
C PHE A 676 -7.36 0.17 4.48
N GLY A 677 -8.12 0.89 5.29
CA GLY A 677 -9.09 0.38 6.25
C GLY A 677 -10.47 0.94 5.97
N VAL A 678 -11.49 0.09 6.00
CA VAL A 678 -12.89 0.51 5.83
C VAL A 678 -13.78 -0.06 6.91
N SER A 679 -14.80 0.73 7.26
CA SER A 679 -15.80 0.42 8.26
C SER A 679 -17.11 0.07 7.55
N SER A 680 -17.39 -1.22 7.33
CA SER A 680 -18.48 -1.64 6.43
C SER A 680 -19.67 -2.24 7.18
N TYR A 681 -20.91 -1.81 6.94
CA TYR A 681 -22.16 -2.37 7.53
C TYR A 681 -22.56 -3.77 7.00
N SER A 682 -21.63 -4.48 6.35
CA SER A 682 -21.80 -5.85 5.88
C SER A 682 -20.46 -6.51 5.59
N ALA A 683 -20.39 -7.83 5.70
CA ALA A 683 -19.27 -8.70 5.30
C ALA A 683 -18.93 -8.67 3.77
N GLY A 684 -19.28 -7.59 3.06
CA GLY A 684 -19.37 -7.50 1.60
C GLY A 684 -18.05 -7.32 0.86
N LEU A 685 -16.94 -7.02 1.54
CA LEU A 685 -15.63 -7.00 0.90
C LEU A 685 -14.97 -8.40 0.85
N GLY A 686 -15.67 -9.44 1.31
CA GLY A 686 -15.20 -10.83 1.32
C GLY A 686 -14.76 -11.36 -0.04
N THR A 687 -15.11 -10.69 -1.14
CA THR A 687 -14.47 -10.83 -2.45
C THR A 687 -14.90 -9.65 -3.30
N LEU A 688 -13.96 -8.99 -3.97
CA LEU A 688 -14.24 -7.98 -5.01
C LEU A 688 -15.02 -8.53 -6.24
N ASN A 689 -15.71 -9.68 -6.14
CA ASN A 689 -16.54 -10.24 -7.22
C ASN A 689 -17.65 -11.26 -6.81
N SER A 690 -17.83 -11.67 -5.54
CA SER A 690 -18.93 -12.58 -5.19
C SER A 690 -19.96 -11.93 -4.26
N TYR A 691 -21.11 -11.64 -4.86
CA TYR A 691 -22.35 -11.34 -4.15
C TYR A 691 -23.11 -12.65 -3.95
N THR A 692 -23.12 -13.19 -2.73
CA THR A 692 -24.20 -14.07 -2.30
C THR A 692 -24.62 -13.74 -0.87
N PRO A 693 -25.84 -13.22 -0.66
CA PRO A 693 -26.40 -13.04 0.67
C PRO A 693 -27.02 -14.36 1.15
N SER A 694 -26.46 -14.93 2.20
CA SER A 694 -27.17 -15.87 3.09
C SER A 694 -26.47 -15.79 4.44
N SER A 695 -27.08 -15.52 5.58
CA SER A 695 -28.48 -15.56 6.00
C SER A 695 -28.61 -14.71 7.26
N THR A 696 -29.71 -13.97 7.38
CA THR A 696 -30.34 -13.49 8.63
C THR A 696 -29.44 -13.19 9.84
N SER A 697 -29.31 -11.89 10.13
CA SER A 697 -28.94 -11.24 11.40
C SER A 697 -27.49 -11.37 11.90
N ILE A 698 -26.61 -10.50 11.38
CA ILE A 698 -25.72 -9.66 12.21
C ILE A 698 -25.61 -8.29 11.50
N PRO A 699 -26.18 -7.20 12.05
CA PRO A 699 -25.99 -5.84 11.56
C PRO A 699 -24.86 -5.19 12.36
N SER A 700 -23.61 -5.60 12.15
CA SER A 700 -22.44 -4.92 12.72
C SER A 700 -21.59 -4.32 11.60
N SER A 701 -21.05 -3.12 11.82
CA SER A 701 -20.01 -2.55 10.99
C SER A 701 -18.66 -3.13 11.36
N ASP A 702 -17.85 -3.53 10.39
CA ASP A 702 -16.62 -4.24 10.67
C ASP A 702 -15.42 -3.65 9.90
N GLY A 703 -14.24 -3.66 10.51
CA GLY A 703 -13.00 -3.13 9.95
C GLY A 703 -12.35 -4.11 8.96
N LEU A 704 -12.34 -3.80 7.67
CA LEU A 704 -11.54 -4.53 6.68
C LEU A 704 -10.26 -3.76 6.35
N PHE A 705 -9.14 -4.46 6.38
CA PHE A 705 -7.84 -4.01 5.90
C PHE A 705 -7.48 -4.69 4.57
N VAL A 706 -6.94 -3.92 3.62
CA VAL A 706 -6.47 -4.43 2.31
C VAL A 706 -5.13 -3.80 1.99
N SER A 707 -4.19 -4.61 1.49
CA SER A 707 -2.92 -4.13 0.93
C SER A 707 -2.92 -4.28 -0.60
N ILE A 708 -2.48 -3.22 -1.27
CA ILE A 708 -2.32 -3.14 -2.73
C ILE A 708 -0.85 -2.91 -3.03
N ASP A 709 -0.29 -3.75 -3.89
CA ASP A 709 1.01 -3.54 -4.49
C ASP A 709 0.85 -2.74 -5.80
N ILE A 710 1.35 -1.51 -5.83
CA ILE A 710 1.40 -0.71 -7.05
C ILE A 710 2.61 -1.17 -7.87
N GLN A 711 2.44 -2.23 -8.67
CA GLN A 711 3.54 -2.71 -9.51
C GLN A 711 3.91 -1.66 -10.57
N CYS A 712 5.18 -1.25 -10.55
CA CYS A 712 5.93 -0.57 -11.60
C CYS A 712 5.08 0.31 -12.53
N LEU A 713 4.51 1.40 -11.99
CA LEU A 713 3.96 2.44 -12.85
C LEU A 713 5.12 3.32 -13.33
N ASP A 714 5.02 3.79 -14.57
CA ASP A 714 5.98 4.77 -15.08
C ASP A 714 5.72 6.16 -14.48
N PHE A 715 6.21 6.34 -13.26
CA PHE A 715 5.88 7.46 -12.38
C PHE A 715 6.60 8.77 -12.74
N TYR A 716 7.69 8.69 -13.50
CA TYR A 716 8.61 9.81 -13.70
C TYR A 716 8.29 10.62 -14.97
N GLU A 717 7.23 10.27 -15.69
CA GLU A 717 6.82 10.97 -16.90
C GLU A 717 6.02 12.27 -16.62
N PRO A 718 6.29 13.36 -17.36
CA PRO A 718 7.18 13.41 -18.50
C PRO A 718 8.65 13.66 -18.08
N ASN A 719 9.60 12.81 -18.46
CA ASN A 719 11.06 13.00 -18.29
C ASN A 719 11.85 12.89 -19.61
N ASN A 720 11.15 13.05 -20.74
CA ASN A 720 11.61 12.76 -22.10
C ASN A 720 12.75 13.63 -22.68
N ASP A 721 13.20 14.64 -21.93
CA ASP A 721 14.29 15.54 -22.32
C ASP A 721 14.95 16.21 -21.10
N PHE A 722 16.09 16.87 -21.32
CA PHE A 722 16.86 17.53 -20.25
C PHE A 722 16.10 18.60 -19.46
N SER A 723 15.10 19.26 -20.06
CA SER A 723 14.30 20.28 -19.37
C SER A 723 13.28 19.67 -18.41
N LYS A 724 12.84 18.44 -18.72
CA LYS A 724 11.89 17.66 -17.94
C LYS A 724 12.54 16.57 -17.09
N ALA A 725 13.87 16.51 -17.08
CA ALA A 725 14.61 15.48 -16.37
C ALA A 725 14.24 15.43 -14.88
N THR A 726 13.87 14.24 -14.41
CA THR A 726 13.50 13.96 -13.02
C THR A 726 14.65 14.33 -12.07
N ASP A 727 14.37 15.11 -11.03
CA ASP A 727 15.39 15.52 -10.06
C ASP A 727 15.62 14.43 -9.01
N LEU A 728 16.85 13.97 -8.86
CA LEU A 728 17.28 13.01 -7.85
C LEU A 728 17.99 13.69 -6.67
N GLU A 729 17.84 15.02 -6.56
CA GLU A 729 18.39 15.86 -5.52
C GLU A 729 19.94 15.83 -5.41
N THR A 730 20.46 16.21 -4.24
CA THR A 730 21.90 16.19 -3.94
C THR A 730 22.29 14.84 -3.38
N ILE A 731 23.09 14.09 -4.13
CA ILE A 731 23.50 12.74 -3.74
C ILE A 731 24.55 12.82 -2.65
N ASN A 732 24.19 12.46 -1.42
CA ASN A 732 25.07 12.31 -0.25
C ASN A 732 24.99 10.90 0.38
N THR A 733 23.95 10.12 0.07
CA THR A 733 23.70 8.73 0.46
C THR A 733 23.41 7.86 -0.78
N ILE A 734 22.83 6.67 -0.60
CA ILE A 734 22.37 5.82 -1.72
C ILE A 734 21.01 6.34 -2.18
N THR A 735 20.90 6.65 -3.47
CA THR A 735 19.60 6.87 -4.13
C THR A 735 19.26 5.63 -4.93
N PHE A 736 18.02 5.15 -4.83
CA PHE A 736 17.51 3.99 -5.56
C PHE A 736 16.11 4.33 -6.09
N LEU A 737 15.83 3.99 -7.34
CA LEU A 737 14.50 4.11 -7.94
C LEU A 737 14.23 2.98 -8.94
N GLU A 738 12.96 2.63 -9.09
CA GLU A 738 12.45 1.74 -10.13
C GLU A 738 11.67 2.58 -11.15
N ALA A 739 11.98 2.45 -12.44
CA ALA A 739 11.33 3.20 -13.51
C ALA A 739 11.16 2.34 -14.77
N LEU A 740 10.30 2.80 -15.68
CA LEU A 740 9.87 2.00 -16.82
C LEU A 740 10.07 2.77 -18.12
N MET A 741 10.74 2.17 -19.11
CA MET A 741 10.66 2.67 -20.49
C MET A 741 9.44 2.06 -21.16
N ASN A 742 8.30 2.76 -21.16
CA ASN A 742 6.98 2.14 -21.37
C ASN A 742 6.45 2.24 -22.82
N TYR A 743 7.09 3.01 -23.72
CA TYR A 743 6.76 3.00 -25.15
C TYR A 743 7.97 3.12 -26.07
N GLN A 744 7.78 2.75 -27.33
CA GLN A 744 8.84 2.78 -28.32
C GLN A 744 9.39 4.21 -28.52
N GLY A 745 10.66 4.42 -28.20
CA GLY A 745 11.32 5.72 -28.32
C GLY A 745 11.19 6.62 -27.09
N ASP A 746 10.63 6.09 -25.99
CA ASP A 746 10.68 6.67 -24.65
C ASP A 746 12.13 6.94 -24.21
N LYS A 747 12.34 8.03 -23.48
CA LYS A 747 13.66 8.51 -23.07
C LYS A 747 13.62 9.02 -21.65
N ASP A 748 14.13 8.22 -20.73
CA ASP A 748 14.27 8.71 -19.36
C ASP A 748 15.49 9.59 -19.18
N PHE A 749 15.27 10.84 -18.77
CA PHE A 749 16.31 11.74 -18.30
C PHE A 749 16.18 12.01 -16.80
N TYR A 750 17.32 11.97 -16.12
CA TYR A 750 17.43 12.32 -14.70
C TYR A 750 18.44 13.44 -14.52
N ARG A 751 18.31 14.23 -13.45
CA ARG A 751 19.29 15.24 -13.04
C ARG A 751 19.63 15.08 -11.58
N PHE A 752 20.87 15.37 -11.21
CA PHE A 752 21.33 15.25 -9.83
C PHE A 752 22.50 16.19 -9.55
N LYS A 753 22.75 16.47 -8.27
CA LYS A 753 23.92 17.23 -7.83
C LYS A 753 24.88 16.32 -7.08
N LYS A 754 26.10 16.15 -7.61
CA LYS A 754 27.18 15.44 -6.94
C LYS A 754 28.01 16.41 -6.09
N ILE A 755 28.25 16.06 -4.84
CA ILE A 755 29.23 16.76 -3.99
C ILE A 755 30.64 16.14 -4.11
N ALA A 756 31.66 16.94 -3.86
CA ALA A 756 33.05 16.49 -3.86
C ALA A 756 33.33 15.68 -2.58
N GLY A 757 34.33 14.80 -2.65
CA GLY A 757 34.85 14.10 -1.47
C GLY A 757 34.66 12.59 -1.49
N PHE A 758 33.87 12.04 -2.43
CA PHE A 758 33.70 10.59 -2.58
C PHE A 758 33.38 10.15 -4.01
N PRO A 759 33.82 8.94 -4.42
CA PRO A 759 33.47 8.35 -5.69
C PRO A 759 32.00 7.93 -5.71
N LEU A 760 31.31 8.25 -6.81
CA LEU A 760 29.91 7.90 -7.02
C LEU A 760 29.80 6.81 -8.08
N LYS A 761 29.12 5.72 -7.77
CA LYS A 761 28.81 4.64 -8.69
C LYS A 761 27.34 4.72 -9.07
N ILE A 762 27.05 4.69 -10.36
CA ILE A 762 25.72 4.78 -10.92
C ILE A 762 25.45 3.45 -11.59
N LYS A 763 24.45 2.70 -11.14
CA LYS A 763 24.09 1.40 -11.69
C LYS A 763 22.71 1.42 -12.32
N LEU A 764 22.53 0.61 -13.35
CA LEU A 764 21.25 0.34 -13.96
C LEU A 764 21.07 -1.17 -14.04
N ASP A 765 20.13 -1.72 -13.29
CA ASP A 765 19.89 -3.16 -13.14
C ASP A 765 18.45 -3.52 -13.55
N ASN A 766 18.06 -4.79 -13.40
CA ASN A 766 16.75 -5.34 -13.76
C ASN A 766 16.31 -5.05 -15.21
N LEU A 767 17.28 -5.08 -16.14
CA LEU A 767 17.05 -4.74 -17.54
C LEU A 767 16.31 -5.84 -18.28
N ALA A 768 15.12 -5.53 -18.82
CA ALA A 768 14.39 -6.42 -19.73
C ALA A 768 14.74 -6.22 -21.21
N GLN A 769 15.55 -5.21 -21.52
CA GLN A 769 16.12 -4.98 -22.85
C GLN A 769 17.52 -4.39 -22.74
N ASN A 770 18.23 -4.29 -23.86
CA ASN A 770 19.55 -3.67 -23.89
C ASN A 770 19.43 -2.16 -23.66
N CYS A 771 19.85 -1.70 -22.48
CA CYS A 771 19.85 -0.30 -22.10
C CYS A 771 21.27 0.11 -21.73
N ASP A 772 21.64 1.35 -22.05
CA ASP A 772 22.91 1.96 -21.67
C ASP A 772 22.66 3.17 -20.76
N LEU A 773 23.51 3.40 -19.76
CA LEU A 773 23.58 4.67 -19.06
C LEU A 773 24.42 5.67 -19.86
N VAL A 774 23.94 6.91 -19.99
CA VAL A 774 24.73 8.02 -20.50
C VAL A 774 24.73 9.17 -19.49
N LEU A 775 25.91 9.55 -19.03
CA LEU A 775 26.13 10.65 -18.10
C LEU A 775 26.52 11.91 -18.86
N TYR A 776 25.91 13.04 -18.55
CA TYR A 776 26.16 14.36 -19.15
C TYR A 776 26.56 15.40 -18.10
N ASP A 777 27.32 16.41 -18.53
CA ASP A 777 27.64 17.59 -17.73
C ASP A 777 26.46 18.58 -17.66
N SER A 778 26.64 19.68 -16.91
CA SER A 778 25.64 20.74 -16.78
C SER A 778 25.35 21.52 -18.07
N LEU A 779 26.14 21.30 -19.13
CA LEU A 779 25.97 21.88 -20.46
C LEU A 779 25.42 20.85 -21.47
N PHE A 780 24.96 19.69 -20.98
CA PHE A 780 24.39 18.58 -21.76
C PHE A 780 25.40 17.91 -22.71
N ASN A 781 26.70 18.00 -22.44
CA ASN A 781 27.71 17.23 -23.17
C ASN A 781 27.86 15.84 -22.53
N PRO A 782 27.87 14.75 -23.32
CA PRO A 782 28.08 13.41 -22.77
C PRO A 782 29.51 13.27 -22.22
N ILE A 783 29.63 12.90 -20.96
CA ILE A 783 30.89 12.68 -20.25
C ILE A 783 31.28 11.20 -20.29
N ARG A 784 30.31 10.30 -20.04
CA ARG A 784 30.51 8.84 -19.99
C ARG A 784 29.28 8.13 -20.51
N LYS A 785 29.51 6.93 -21.05
CA LYS A 785 28.47 6.01 -21.49
C LYS A 785 28.87 4.58 -21.11
N SER A 786 27.95 3.82 -20.53
CA SER A 786 28.09 2.39 -20.35
C SER A 786 27.77 1.67 -21.68
N ASN A 787 28.30 0.46 -21.90
CA ASN A 787 28.09 -0.26 -23.17
C ASN A 787 28.15 -1.78 -22.95
N HIS A 788 27.53 -2.31 -21.90
CA HIS A 788 27.31 -3.76 -21.88
C HIS A 788 26.24 -4.13 -22.92
N THR A 789 26.29 -5.39 -23.37
CA THR A 789 25.34 -5.89 -24.38
C THR A 789 24.43 -6.92 -23.74
N GLY A 790 23.12 -6.81 -23.97
CA GLY A 790 22.12 -7.74 -23.46
C GLY A 790 21.38 -7.18 -22.25
N LEU A 791 21.04 -8.04 -21.29
CA LEU A 791 20.24 -7.71 -20.10
C LEU A 791 21.10 -7.54 -18.84
N TRP A 792 22.40 -7.28 -19.01
CA TRP A 792 23.34 -7.17 -17.90
C TRP A 792 23.28 -5.77 -17.32
N GLY A 793 23.46 -5.66 -16.01
CA GLY A 793 23.54 -4.37 -15.36
C GLY A 793 24.60 -3.44 -15.98
N GLU A 794 24.28 -2.16 -16.06
CA GLU A 794 25.19 -1.11 -16.51
C GLU A 794 25.79 -0.37 -15.31
N GLU A 795 27.01 0.13 -15.47
CA GLU A 795 27.67 0.88 -14.41
C GLU A 795 28.48 2.06 -14.97
N ILE A 796 28.37 3.23 -14.31
CA ILE A 796 29.26 4.38 -14.50
C ILE A 796 29.83 4.78 -13.15
N THR A 797 31.15 4.95 -13.07
CA THR A 797 31.81 5.51 -11.87
C THR A 797 32.31 6.94 -12.12
N MET A 798 32.02 7.84 -11.19
CA MET A 798 32.50 9.22 -11.12
C MET A 798 33.53 9.38 -10.01
N ASN A 799 34.60 10.12 -10.29
CA ASN A 799 35.69 10.33 -9.34
C ASN A 799 35.30 11.24 -8.17
N ALA A 800 35.96 11.06 -7.03
CA ALA A 800 35.75 11.84 -5.81
C ALA A 800 35.95 13.35 -5.96
N ALA A 801 36.86 13.77 -6.82
CA ALA A 801 37.17 15.18 -7.06
C ALA A 801 36.11 15.93 -7.89
N ILE A 802 35.20 15.21 -8.56
CA ILE A 802 34.19 15.79 -9.44
C ILE A 802 32.96 16.18 -8.61
N SER A 803 32.51 17.42 -8.75
CA SER A 803 31.28 17.94 -8.14
C SER A 803 30.56 18.87 -9.10
N GLY A 804 29.26 19.08 -8.86
CA GLY A 804 28.42 19.92 -9.71
C GLY A 804 27.11 19.24 -10.10
N LYS A 805 26.40 19.85 -11.04
CA LYS A 805 25.14 19.34 -11.59
C LYS A 805 25.45 18.42 -12.77
N PHE A 806 24.77 17.28 -12.81
CA PHE A 806 24.91 16.27 -13.84
C PHE A 806 23.53 15.80 -14.30
N TYR A 807 23.51 15.19 -15.48
CA TYR A 807 22.31 14.57 -16.03
C TYR A 807 22.61 13.13 -16.43
N LEU A 808 21.64 12.24 -16.25
CA LEU A 808 21.67 10.87 -16.75
C LEU A 808 20.61 10.71 -17.83
N ARG A 809 20.89 9.79 -18.74
CA ARG A 809 19.90 9.26 -19.66
C ARG A 809 19.99 7.75 -19.65
N VAL A 810 18.85 7.09 -19.51
CA VAL A 810 18.73 5.67 -19.84
C VAL A 810 18.46 5.58 -21.34
N LEU A 811 19.38 4.94 -22.06
CA LEU A 811 19.35 4.86 -23.52
C LEU A 811 19.03 3.42 -23.93
N SER A 812 17.90 3.20 -24.58
CA SER A 812 17.64 1.95 -25.30
C SER A 812 18.09 2.06 -26.77
N PRO A 813 19.18 1.40 -27.21
CA PRO A 813 19.60 1.44 -28.60
C PRO A 813 18.54 0.81 -29.51
N GLY A 814 17.94 1.62 -30.39
CA GLY A 814 16.80 1.20 -31.23
C GLY A 814 15.43 1.61 -30.68
N GLY A 815 15.39 2.23 -29.49
CA GLY A 815 14.16 2.74 -28.87
C GLY A 815 13.23 1.62 -28.38
N GLY A 816 13.78 0.50 -27.91
CA GLY A 816 12.98 -0.56 -27.30
C GLY A 816 12.25 -0.06 -26.06
N PHE A 817 11.19 -0.79 -25.66
CA PHE A 817 10.41 -0.55 -24.45
C PHE A 817 10.18 -1.87 -23.70
N SER A 818 9.78 -1.77 -22.43
CA SER A 818 9.62 -2.87 -21.49
C SER A 818 8.43 -2.63 -20.56
N ASN A 819 7.80 -3.72 -20.08
CA ASN A 819 6.82 -3.70 -18.98
C ASN A 819 7.45 -4.09 -17.62
N THR A 820 8.76 -4.33 -17.61
CA THR A 820 9.58 -4.58 -16.42
C THR A 820 10.36 -3.33 -16.09
N CYS A 821 10.27 -2.88 -14.84
CA CYS A 821 11.06 -1.78 -14.31
C CYS A 821 12.55 -2.09 -14.42
N TYR A 822 13.32 -1.11 -14.86
CA TYR A 822 14.74 -1.11 -14.55
C TYR A 822 14.94 -0.48 -13.18
N GLU A 823 16.05 -0.84 -12.54
CA GLU A 823 16.46 -0.30 -11.26
C GLU A 823 17.63 0.66 -11.47
N LEU A 824 17.51 1.92 -11.05
CA LEU A 824 18.59 2.91 -11.14
C LEU A 824 19.09 3.22 -9.71
N SER A 825 20.37 2.96 -9.46
CA SER A 825 21.01 3.28 -8.18
C SER A 825 22.18 4.25 -8.34
N LEU A 826 22.30 5.20 -7.41
CA LEU A 826 23.44 6.12 -7.28
C LEU A 826 24.03 5.92 -5.89
N GLU A 827 25.18 5.24 -5.83
CA GLU A 827 25.82 4.77 -4.61
C GLU A 827 27.15 5.49 -4.36
N ASN A 828 27.30 6.06 -3.17
CA ASN A 828 28.61 6.49 -2.69
C ASN A 828 29.48 5.25 -2.38
N THR A 829 30.61 5.12 -3.07
CA THR A 829 31.48 3.93 -2.96
C THR A 829 32.60 4.03 -1.93
N ASP A 830 32.75 5.17 -1.24
CA ASP A 830 33.70 5.28 -0.12
C ASP A 830 33.20 4.59 1.18
N GLY A 831 32.02 3.96 1.16
CA GLY A 831 31.47 3.19 2.28
C GLY A 831 31.47 1.66 2.12
N MET A 832 31.69 1.10 0.92
CA MET A 832 31.41 -0.32 0.66
C MET A 832 32.62 -1.24 0.43
N ASN A 833 33.86 -0.72 0.46
CA ASN A 833 35.06 -1.53 0.27
C ASN A 833 36.12 -1.35 1.38
N LYS A 834 35.69 -1.47 2.64
CA LYS A 834 36.54 -1.94 3.73
C LYS A 834 35.85 -3.05 4.51
N THR A 835 35.60 -4.18 3.85
CA THR A 835 35.72 -5.48 4.52
C THR A 835 37.19 -5.67 4.88
N GLN A 836 37.61 -5.06 5.99
CA GLN A 836 38.83 -5.49 6.66
C GLN A 836 38.48 -6.77 7.41
N GLU A 837 38.97 -7.91 6.92
CA GLU A 837 39.44 -8.93 7.84
C GLU A 837 40.34 -8.21 8.85
N MET A 838 39.91 -8.17 10.11
CA MET A 838 40.72 -7.62 11.20
C MET A 838 41.89 -8.57 11.48
N ALA A 839 42.91 -8.53 10.63
CA ALA A 839 44.22 -9.03 10.96
C ALA A 839 45.01 -7.91 11.66
N LYS A 840 45.28 -8.16 12.95
CA LYS A 840 46.41 -7.67 13.76
C LYS A 840 47.04 -6.34 13.32
N ASP A 841 46.63 -5.25 13.98
CA ASP A 841 47.51 -4.44 14.83
C ASP A 841 46.90 -3.04 15.03
N GLU A 842 46.85 -2.66 16.30
CA GLU A 842 46.48 -1.38 16.92
C GLU A 842 46.50 -0.12 16.03
N GLN A 843 45.40 0.20 15.34
CA GLN A 843 45.17 1.55 14.80
C GLN A 843 43.76 2.04 15.17
N PRO A 844 43.62 3.18 15.89
CA PRO A 844 42.32 3.70 16.29
C PRO A 844 41.56 4.29 15.09
N LEU A 845 40.24 4.08 15.10
CA LEU A 845 39.28 4.67 14.17
C LEU A 845 39.22 6.19 14.38
N LEU A 846 39.48 6.99 13.33
CA LEU A 846 39.37 8.45 13.37
C LEU A 846 38.00 8.89 12.84
N LEU A 847 37.15 9.42 13.71
CA LEU A 847 35.83 9.97 13.39
C LEU A 847 35.92 11.49 13.25
N TYR A 848 35.37 12.06 12.16
CA TYR A 848 35.24 13.50 11.94
C TYR A 848 33.79 13.95 12.25
N PRO A 849 33.56 15.19 12.71
CA PRO A 849 32.60 15.44 13.78
C PRO A 849 31.15 15.47 13.31
N ASN A 850 30.34 14.62 13.94
CA ASN A 850 28.92 14.86 14.19
C ASN A 850 28.83 15.64 15.53
N PRO A 851 28.29 16.86 15.58
CA PRO A 851 28.17 17.61 16.83
C PRO A 851 27.11 16.97 17.73
N ALA A 852 27.53 16.06 18.60
CA ALA A 852 26.71 15.53 19.67
C ALA A 852 26.64 16.52 20.83
N ASP A 853 25.48 17.16 21.04
CA ASP A 853 25.26 18.11 22.14
C ASP A 853 25.01 17.42 23.50
N GLN A 854 24.58 16.15 23.51
CA GLN A 854 24.27 15.41 24.76
C GLN A 854 24.66 13.92 24.75
N PHE A 855 24.42 13.20 23.65
CA PHE A 855 24.71 11.77 23.53
C PHE A 855 25.29 11.43 22.16
N VAL A 856 26.03 10.33 22.10
CA VAL A 856 26.42 9.64 20.86
C VAL A 856 25.82 8.25 20.90
N SER A 857 25.07 7.87 19.86
CA SER A 857 24.47 6.54 19.75
C SER A 857 25.29 5.66 18.83
N LEU A 858 25.58 4.44 19.28
CA LEU A 858 26.35 3.43 18.55
C LEU A 858 25.42 2.26 18.24
N GLU A 859 25.13 2.05 16.97
CA GLU A 859 24.35 0.91 16.51
C GLU A 859 25.24 -0.05 15.72
N PHE A 860 25.28 -1.32 16.11
CA PHE A 860 26.04 -2.33 15.37
C PHE A 860 25.51 -3.75 15.55
N ASN A 861 25.78 -4.59 14.56
CA ASN A 861 25.53 -6.03 14.64
C ASN A 861 26.81 -6.76 15.08
N SER A 862 26.74 -7.52 16.17
CA SER A 862 27.82 -8.39 16.68
C SER A 862 27.57 -9.85 16.32
N LEU A 863 28.64 -10.59 16.04
CA LEU A 863 28.58 -12.05 15.81
C LEU A 863 28.71 -12.87 17.11
N GLU A 864 28.93 -12.22 18.25
CA GLU A 864 29.05 -12.89 19.55
C GLU A 864 28.56 -12.00 20.70
N SER A 865 28.14 -12.65 21.79
CA SER A 865 27.80 -11.96 23.04
C SER A 865 29.02 -11.83 23.96
N LYS A 866 29.29 -10.63 24.48
CA LYS A 866 30.44 -10.35 25.35
C LYS A 866 30.24 -9.10 26.22
N GLN A 867 30.71 -9.16 27.46
CA GLN A 867 30.82 -7.98 28.32
C GLN A 867 32.15 -7.24 28.08
N THR A 868 32.11 -5.93 27.86
CA THR A 868 33.30 -5.09 27.66
C THR A 868 33.04 -3.63 28.05
N PHE A 869 33.99 -2.74 27.77
CA PHE A 869 33.86 -1.30 27.98
C PHE A 869 33.97 -0.54 26.67
N ILE A 870 33.10 0.44 26.47
CA ILE A 870 33.28 1.49 25.48
C ILE A 870 34.08 2.62 26.14
N VAL A 871 35.14 3.07 25.48
CA VAL A 871 36.09 4.06 25.99
C VAL A 871 36.21 5.19 24.97
N LEU A 872 36.03 6.42 25.42
CA LEU A 872 36.44 7.62 24.68
C LEU A 872 37.76 8.14 25.25
N THR A 873 38.73 8.39 24.39
CA THR A 873 39.96 9.11 24.75
C THR A 873 40.04 10.44 24.01
N ASP A 874 40.70 11.44 24.60
CA ASP A 874 41.14 12.60 23.81
C ASP A 874 42.26 12.20 22.82
N LEU A 875 42.67 13.13 21.96
CA LEU A 875 43.74 12.90 20.97
C LEU A 875 45.12 12.62 21.59
N SER A 876 45.31 12.86 22.90
CA SER A 876 46.53 12.47 23.62
C SER A 876 46.48 11.03 24.14
N GLY A 877 45.36 10.33 23.95
CA GLY A 877 45.12 8.99 24.45
C GLY A 877 44.62 8.95 25.90
N LYS A 878 44.29 10.10 26.51
CA LYS A 878 43.74 10.13 27.87
C LYS A 878 42.26 9.77 27.83
N VAL A 879 41.85 8.77 28.62
CA VAL A 879 40.43 8.40 28.79
C VAL A 879 39.64 9.57 29.35
N VAL A 880 38.58 9.96 28.65
CA VAL A 880 37.65 11.03 29.03
C VAL A 880 36.26 10.50 29.37
N LEU A 881 35.89 9.32 28.85
CA LEU A 881 34.65 8.63 29.18
C LEU A 881 34.86 7.12 29.06
N GLN A 882 34.27 6.35 29.97
CA GLN A 882 34.30 4.89 29.94
C GLN A 882 32.96 4.33 30.45
N GLN A 883 32.36 3.42 29.71
CA GLN A 883 31.05 2.84 30.01
C GLN A 883 31.08 1.32 29.82
N SER A 884 30.63 0.58 30.83
CA SER A 884 30.48 -0.88 30.76
C SER A 884 29.27 -1.23 29.89
N VAL A 885 29.44 -2.16 28.96
CA VAL A 885 28.38 -2.62 28.07
C VAL A 885 28.37 -4.15 27.96
N GLU A 886 27.18 -4.69 27.77
CA GLU A 886 26.97 -6.10 27.42
C GLU A 886 26.52 -6.14 25.97
N ILE A 887 27.38 -6.69 25.11
CA ILE A 887 27.09 -6.90 23.69
C ILE A 887 26.42 -8.25 23.57
N THR A 888 25.33 -8.33 22.82
CA THR A 888 24.66 -9.58 22.44
C THR A 888 24.92 -9.92 20.98
N GLU A 889 24.93 -11.21 20.62
CA GLU A 889 24.88 -11.65 19.23
C GLU A 889 23.63 -11.08 18.54
N GLY A 890 23.79 -10.46 17.37
CA GLY A 890 22.73 -9.69 16.69
C GLY A 890 22.88 -8.18 16.87
N SER A 891 21.77 -7.44 16.80
CA SER A 891 21.77 -5.97 16.86
C SER A 891 21.98 -5.44 18.27
N ASN A 892 22.81 -4.41 18.38
CA ASN A 892 23.16 -3.73 19.61
C ASN A 892 23.07 -2.23 19.40
N ILE A 893 22.50 -1.52 20.38
CA ILE A 893 22.46 -0.06 20.41
C ILE A 893 22.95 0.40 21.79
N PHE A 894 23.95 1.29 21.81
CA PHE A 894 24.50 1.88 23.04
C PHE A 894 24.55 3.39 22.94
N GLU A 895 24.09 4.06 24.00
CA GLU A 895 24.21 5.51 24.13
C GLU A 895 25.37 5.87 25.06
N LEU A 896 26.22 6.79 24.59
CA LEU A 896 27.29 7.40 25.37
C LEU A 896 26.92 8.83 25.72
N ASN A 897 26.87 9.17 27.01
CA ASN A 897 26.59 10.53 27.44
C ASN A 897 27.81 11.44 27.26
N THR A 898 27.79 12.31 26.25
CA THR A 898 28.88 13.24 25.93
C THR A 898 28.67 14.65 26.50
N SER A 899 27.57 14.89 27.24
CA SER A 899 27.21 16.23 27.75
C SER A 899 28.27 16.92 28.62
N GLN A 900 29.19 16.15 29.23
CA GLN A 900 30.28 16.67 30.06
C GLN A 900 31.60 16.85 29.29
N LEU A 901 31.65 16.48 28.02
CA LEU A 901 32.83 16.62 27.17
C LEU A 901 32.87 18.02 26.56
N SER A 902 34.06 18.62 26.59
CA SER A 902 34.32 19.86 25.85
C SER A 902 34.23 19.62 24.34
N GLY A 903 33.76 20.59 23.55
CA GLY A 903 33.79 20.48 22.09
C GLY A 903 35.21 20.15 21.59
N GLY A 904 35.35 19.05 20.86
CA GLY A 904 36.64 18.54 20.41
C GLY A 904 36.55 17.17 19.72
N THR A 905 37.70 16.66 19.25
CA THR A 905 37.80 15.32 18.64
C THR A 905 38.20 14.30 19.70
N TYR A 906 37.49 13.18 19.73
CA TYR A 906 37.71 12.06 20.64
C TYR A 906 37.83 10.75 19.85
N LEU A 907 38.60 9.80 20.38
CA LEU A 907 38.75 8.46 19.83
C LEU A 907 37.87 7.49 20.60
N LEU A 908 37.07 6.70 19.89
CA LEU A 908 36.22 5.66 20.47
C LEU A 908 36.87 4.28 20.32
N ASN A 909 36.89 3.50 21.40
CA ASN A 909 37.47 2.16 21.41
C ASN A 909 36.71 1.20 22.34
N PHE A 910 36.85 -0.11 22.12
CA PHE A 910 36.39 -1.15 23.04
C PHE A 910 37.59 -1.74 23.79
N GLN A 911 37.53 -1.78 25.13
CA GLN A 911 38.72 -2.00 25.96
C GLN A 911 39.28 -3.45 25.92
N ASP A 912 38.46 -4.46 25.60
CA ASP A 912 38.84 -5.89 25.75
C ASP A 912 38.96 -6.66 24.42
N GLY A 913 39.34 -6.01 23.34
CA GLY A 913 39.77 -6.65 22.09
C GLY A 913 38.77 -6.60 20.94
N ILE A 914 39.18 -7.22 19.82
CA ILE A 914 38.50 -7.22 18.51
C ILE A 914 37.06 -7.72 18.65
N ILE A 915 36.10 -6.90 18.24
CA ILE A 915 34.69 -7.31 18.10
C ILE A 915 34.43 -7.45 16.60
N PRO A 916 34.09 -8.64 16.09
CA PRO A 916 33.72 -8.81 14.71
C PRO A 916 32.34 -8.19 14.46
N LEU A 917 32.33 -7.06 13.74
CA LEU A 917 31.12 -6.30 13.41
C LEU A 917 30.72 -6.53 11.95
N GLN A 918 29.41 -6.65 11.69
CA GLN A 918 28.88 -6.63 10.32
C GLN A 918 28.60 -5.22 9.80
N LYS A 919 28.24 -4.29 10.70
CA LYS A 919 27.86 -2.90 10.39
C LYS A 919 28.02 -2.06 11.65
N LEU A 920 28.51 -0.82 11.53
CA LEU A 920 28.56 0.16 12.61
C LEU A 920 27.99 1.48 12.09
N LEU A 921 26.99 1.99 12.79
CA LEU A 921 26.34 3.27 12.55
C LEU A 921 26.53 4.13 13.81
N ILE A 922 26.83 5.41 13.60
CA ILE A 922 27.06 6.38 14.69
C ILE A 922 26.18 7.59 14.40
N TYR A 923 25.28 7.89 15.32
CA TYR A 923 24.31 8.98 15.22
C TYR A 923 24.47 10.00 16.33
#